data_AF-F9UJ98-F1
#
_entry.id   AF-F9UJ98-F1
#
_cell.length_a   1.000
_cell.length_b   1.000
_cell.length_c   1.000
_cell.angle_alpha   90.00
_cell.angle_beta   90.00
_cell.angle_gamma   90.00
#
_symmetry.space_group_name_H-M   'P 1'
#
loop_
_entity.id
_entity.type
_entity.pdbx_description
1 polymer ?
#
loop_
_entity_poly.entity_id
_entity_poly.type
_entity_poly.pdbx_seq_one_letter_code
_entity_poly.pdbx_strand_id
1 'polypeptide(L)'
;MKTNQVKKSKIGKKMMFLGPIALTSVLTMIAASCQKQEEAKPTPEPVVPVTPVAQPLTPVEDKKENTTALITSEGFENATSYLTLTSDSVIQTIETAVSENAKTESKRKPYSFVYDRNNKQIVVFKGPINWTDGEKTALYNVDASFLGNKQIVNLNKPTYQKNGRNNLSSTVDLSIKDGILTITFKLATYDRSGNHQIDEIKYEAKFKLTKDSQQNKETPKNTEEPKNVDETNDKPKLVTSEGFSDASEKFTLTNTSVIDQIKEAVEANKASTETRKPYSFVYDRNNKQLVLFKGAINWKTGNRTALYDIDPSFLGSKQLVNLNKSTYEKNEKINLNATLDVDIQDSNIFIVTFKLAKYDRSGNHQIDDVKYEAKLLLDKSNAKSSSSNSSSVEPTSPTNGNTNYQSGSIALDKYLYDASNNYYASLVGKRGEELFKALQRLQASKTNQIGSYNDLYKVYKIAFIDKELENDGTILDIYSENPNGKDPYNFLPNEYEGTGGHSTGMRLKDGEAETFNREHIVPQSWFNKSNPTRNDPHFIWPTDKIVNNRRGNLPHFTVSNPEWTSLNGTKVGGGNAEPIDFFKGDVARAYFYFQATHHNALSKGGSQVFESAFPYFNQRYLNEYMKWAHQDSVDLIEIHRNNAIAQQYDKFDGLRNPFIDYPDLVDLIWGSGDKVFENRGILIGIKQ
;
A
#
# COMPACT_ATOMS: atom_id res chain seq x y z
N MET A 1 5.43 49.13 60.45
CA MET A 1 5.53 48.75 59.02
C MET A 1 6.62 47.70 58.82
N LYS A 2 6.73 47.17 57.59
CA LYS A 2 7.83 46.40 56.98
C LYS A 2 9.26 46.77 57.50
N THR A 3 10.28 45.91 57.54
CA THR A 3 10.46 44.55 56.96
C THR A 3 11.61 43.74 57.60
N ASN A 4 11.64 42.43 57.32
CA ASN A 4 12.79 41.51 57.27
C ASN A 4 13.67 41.31 58.52
N GLN A 5 13.54 40.13 59.15
CA GLN A 5 14.53 39.59 60.10
C GLN A 5 15.67 38.80 59.41
N VAL A 6 16.74 38.61 60.17
CA VAL A 6 17.89 37.72 59.90
C VAL A 6 18.12 36.86 61.14
N LYS A 7 18.42 35.55 61.01
CA LYS A 7 19.50 34.80 61.75
C LYS A 7 19.33 33.27 61.87
N LYS A 8 20.43 32.56 61.52
CA LYS A 8 21.01 31.35 62.22
C LYS A 8 20.19 30.04 62.14
N SER A 9 20.71 28.84 62.45
CA SER A 9 22.00 28.42 63.06
C SER A 9 22.44 27.01 62.53
N LYS A 10 23.71 26.77 62.14
CA LYS A 10 24.84 26.12 62.89
C LYS A 10 24.87 24.56 62.89
N ILE A 11 26.06 24.01 63.18
CA ILE A 11 26.46 22.56 63.25
C ILE A 11 26.63 21.92 61.84
N GLY A 12 27.64 21.08 61.52
CA GLY A 12 28.87 20.67 62.24
C GLY A 12 29.79 19.80 61.35
N LYS A 13 31.13 19.91 61.46
CA LYS A 13 32.12 19.28 60.53
C LYS A 13 32.42 17.80 60.85
N LYS A 14 32.74 16.99 59.82
CA LYS A 14 34.09 16.39 59.63
C LYS A 14 34.30 15.64 58.29
N MET A 15 35.49 15.84 57.69
CA MET A 15 36.43 14.88 57.03
C MET A 15 35.91 13.81 56.03
N MET A 16 36.64 13.43 54.95
CA MET A 16 38.02 13.72 54.52
C MET A 16 38.10 14.21 53.05
N PHE A 17 39.28 14.71 52.66
CA PHE A 17 39.69 15.04 51.29
C PHE A 17 40.93 14.21 50.93
N LEU A 18 41.07 13.79 49.66
CA LEU A 18 42.25 14.05 48.82
C LEU A 18 41.97 13.66 47.36
N GLY A 19 42.72 14.26 46.43
CA GLY A 19 42.41 14.29 45.00
C GLY A 19 43.29 13.41 44.10
N PRO A 20 43.08 13.49 42.76
CA PRO A 20 43.74 12.65 41.76
C PRO A 20 45.05 13.26 41.23
N ILE A 21 45.81 12.47 40.46
CA ILE A 21 46.73 12.92 39.39
C ILE A 21 46.94 11.74 38.41
N ALA A 22 47.19 12.04 37.13
CA ALA A 22 47.48 11.06 36.08
C ALA A 22 48.98 11.01 35.76
N LEU A 23 49.45 10.02 34.98
CA LEU A 23 50.62 10.18 34.10
C LEU A 23 50.68 9.14 32.96
N THR A 24 51.74 9.22 32.14
CA THR A 24 51.81 8.75 30.75
C THR A 24 53.00 7.83 30.44
N SER A 25 52.72 6.72 29.75
CA SER A 25 53.41 6.21 28.53
C SER A 25 54.88 5.69 28.51
N VAL A 26 55.09 4.72 27.59
CA VAL A 26 56.31 4.31 26.81
C VAL A 26 57.36 3.30 27.37
N LEU A 27 57.52 2.16 26.65
CA LEU A 27 58.69 1.21 26.51
C LEU A 27 59.27 0.50 27.78
N THR A 28 59.98 -0.66 27.70
CA THR A 28 60.83 -1.27 26.64
C THR A 28 60.76 -2.83 26.58
N MET A 29 61.45 -3.47 25.62
CA MET A 29 61.47 -4.91 25.27
C MET A 29 62.32 -5.84 26.18
N ILE A 30 62.18 -7.18 25.99
CA ILE A 30 63.20 -8.30 25.96
C ILE A 30 62.60 -9.60 26.58
N ALA A 31 62.80 -10.85 26.10
CA ALA A 31 63.09 -11.39 24.75
C ALA A 31 62.84 -12.94 24.70
N ALA A 32 62.65 -13.48 23.49
CA ALA A 32 62.90 -14.86 22.98
C ALA A 32 62.75 -16.14 23.86
N SER A 33 61.98 -17.12 23.36
CA SER A 33 62.53 -18.40 22.85
C SER A 33 61.54 -19.11 21.91
N CYS A 34 62.00 -20.04 21.06
CA CYS A 34 61.20 -20.76 20.05
C CYS A 34 61.93 -22.03 19.57
N GLN A 35 61.22 -23.16 19.38
CA GLN A 35 61.80 -24.36 18.73
C GLN A 35 60.76 -25.32 18.13
N LYS A 36 61.27 -26.28 17.34
CA LYS A 36 60.58 -27.27 16.47
C LYS A 36 61.10 -28.70 16.79
N GLN A 37 60.66 -29.83 16.21
CA GLN A 37 59.81 -30.07 15.02
C GLN A 37 58.63 -31.05 15.34
N GLU A 38 58.20 -32.11 14.61
CA GLU A 38 58.68 -32.89 13.43
C GLU A 38 57.48 -33.42 12.59
N GLU A 39 57.60 -34.56 11.88
CA GLU A 39 56.70 -34.98 10.78
C GLU A 39 56.01 -36.36 10.98
N ALA A 40 54.90 -36.57 10.26
CA ALA A 40 54.43 -37.89 9.80
C ALA A 40 53.51 -37.77 8.55
N LYS A 41 53.64 -38.70 7.59
CA LYS A 41 52.97 -38.74 6.25
C LYS A 41 53.21 -40.13 5.60
N PRO A 42 52.57 -40.56 4.48
CA PRO A 42 51.23 -40.35 3.90
C PRO A 42 50.32 -41.59 4.23
N THR A 43 49.29 -42.11 3.53
CA THR A 43 48.83 -42.24 2.11
C THR A 43 47.45 -42.99 2.15
N PRO A 44 46.67 -43.23 1.07
CA PRO A 44 46.64 -42.67 -0.29
C PRO A 44 45.25 -42.11 -0.72
N GLU A 45 45.13 -41.63 -1.95
CA GLU A 45 43.87 -41.24 -2.62
C GLU A 45 43.13 -42.45 -3.25
N PRO A 46 41.96 -42.23 -3.90
CA PRO A 46 42.00 -42.34 -5.36
C PRO A 46 41.23 -41.25 -6.17
N VAL A 47 41.99 -40.55 -7.03
CA VAL A 47 41.74 -40.39 -8.49
C VAL A 47 40.36 -39.90 -8.98
N VAL A 48 40.25 -38.59 -9.23
CA VAL A 48 40.10 -37.95 -10.58
C VAL A 48 39.04 -38.56 -11.54
N PRO A 49 38.04 -37.76 -12.03
CA PRO A 49 38.36 -36.78 -13.08
C PRO A 49 37.70 -35.39 -13.01
N VAL A 50 38.29 -34.47 -13.79
CA VAL A 50 37.86 -33.07 -13.97
C VAL A 50 37.63 -32.79 -15.45
N THR A 51 36.46 -32.27 -15.83
CA THR A 51 36.28 -31.24 -16.87
C THR A 51 34.83 -30.68 -16.80
N PRO A 52 34.57 -29.45 -17.28
CA PRO A 52 33.34 -28.72 -16.96
C PRO A 52 32.22 -28.88 -18.00
N VAL A 53 30.97 -28.75 -17.53
CA VAL A 53 29.82 -28.38 -18.36
C VAL A 53 29.05 -27.27 -17.64
N ALA A 54 28.87 -26.12 -18.31
CA ALA A 54 27.98 -25.06 -17.87
C ALA A 54 26.75 -25.05 -18.77
N GLN A 55 25.54 -25.06 -18.18
CA GLN A 55 24.25 -24.76 -18.82
C GLN A 55 23.20 -24.48 -17.70
N PRO A 56 22.02 -23.88 -18.00
CA PRO A 56 21.65 -22.65 -17.28
C PRO A 56 20.50 -22.82 -16.28
N LEU A 57 20.27 -21.75 -15.51
CA LEU A 57 19.06 -21.57 -14.70
C LEU A 57 17.79 -21.61 -15.57
N THR A 58 16.78 -22.37 -15.11
CA THR A 58 15.43 -22.30 -15.64
C THR A 58 14.64 -21.17 -14.95
N PRO A 59 14.19 -20.12 -15.67
CA PRO A 59 13.23 -19.18 -15.11
C PRO A 59 11.83 -19.81 -15.03
N VAL A 60 11.05 -19.38 -14.04
CA VAL A 60 9.61 -19.66 -13.92
C VAL A 60 8.88 -18.32 -13.86
N GLU A 61 7.69 -18.23 -14.47
CA GLU A 61 7.21 -16.98 -15.05
C GLU A 61 6.36 -16.11 -14.11
N ASP A 62 6.72 -14.82 -14.04
CA ASP A 62 5.83 -13.74 -13.58
C ASP A 62 4.77 -13.43 -14.64
N LYS A 63 3.48 -13.42 -14.28
CA LYS A 63 2.44 -12.76 -15.08
C LYS A 63 2.31 -11.29 -14.71
N LYS A 64 3.18 -10.45 -15.30
CA LYS A 64 2.85 -9.06 -15.64
C LYS A 64 2.37 -9.02 -17.09
N GLU A 65 1.09 -8.80 -17.27
CA GLU A 65 0.51 -8.24 -18.49
C GLU A 65 0.09 -6.81 -18.10
N ASN A 66 0.50 -5.74 -18.79
CA ASN A 66 0.98 -5.66 -20.16
C ASN A 66 2.53 -5.71 -20.34
N THR A 67 2.97 -6.13 -21.52
CA THR A 67 4.37 -6.30 -21.98
C THR A 67 5.22 -7.33 -21.22
N THR A 68 5.25 -8.57 -21.74
CA THR A 68 6.08 -9.67 -21.21
C THR A 68 7.57 -9.31 -21.17
N ALA A 69 8.25 -9.70 -20.09
CA ALA A 69 9.70 -9.54 -19.96
C ALA A 69 10.47 -10.47 -20.91
N LEU A 70 11.57 -9.97 -21.49
CA LEU A 70 12.36 -10.69 -22.50
C LEU A 70 13.84 -10.77 -22.11
N ILE A 71 14.54 -11.78 -22.63
CA ILE A 71 15.94 -12.10 -22.31
C ILE A 71 16.86 -10.94 -22.75
N THR A 72 17.80 -10.56 -21.89
CA THR A 72 18.75 -9.47 -22.17
C THR A 72 19.83 -9.88 -23.17
N SER A 73 20.50 -8.89 -23.76
CA SER A 73 21.70 -9.08 -24.56
C SER A 73 22.92 -9.35 -23.67
N GLU A 74 23.91 -10.09 -24.19
CA GLU A 74 25.09 -10.48 -23.43
C GLU A 74 25.86 -9.26 -22.89
N GLY A 75 26.13 -9.25 -21.58
CA GLY A 75 26.75 -8.11 -20.90
C GLY A 75 25.80 -6.96 -20.52
N PHE A 76 24.50 -7.22 -20.46
CA PHE A 76 23.49 -6.31 -19.88
C PHE A 76 22.66 -6.97 -18.79
N GLU A 77 22.54 -6.28 -17.65
CA GLU A 77 21.63 -6.64 -16.56
C GLU A 77 20.18 -6.31 -16.92
N ASN A 78 19.24 -7.16 -16.50
CA ASN A 78 17.82 -6.98 -16.78
C ASN A 78 17.20 -5.92 -15.86
N ALA A 79 16.68 -4.86 -16.46
CA ALA A 79 15.97 -3.79 -15.75
C ALA A 79 14.47 -3.72 -16.06
N THR A 80 13.93 -4.69 -16.79
CA THR A 80 12.53 -4.69 -17.27
C THR A 80 11.52 -4.63 -16.12
N SER A 81 11.71 -5.40 -15.06
CA SER A 81 10.81 -5.46 -13.90
C SER A 81 10.69 -4.14 -13.13
N TYR A 82 11.72 -3.28 -13.20
CA TYR A 82 11.83 -1.99 -12.52
C TYR A 82 11.27 -0.80 -13.32
N LEU A 83 10.88 -1.01 -14.58
CA LEU A 83 10.33 0.01 -15.47
C LEU A 83 8.88 -0.37 -15.82
N THR A 84 7.90 0.40 -15.33
CA THR A 84 6.47 0.15 -15.54
C THR A 84 5.88 1.23 -16.44
N LEU A 85 5.11 0.85 -17.46
CA LEU A 85 4.41 1.80 -18.33
C LEU A 85 3.53 2.75 -17.50
N THR A 86 3.42 4.01 -17.92
CA THR A 86 2.53 5.00 -17.29
C THR A 86 1.07 4.82 -17.68
N SER A 87 0.80 4.29 -18.87
CA SER A 87 -0.49 3.80 -19.36
C SER A 87 -0.30 3.02 -20.67
N ASP A 88 -1.27 2.19 -21.07
CA ASP A 88 -1.23 1.57 -22.41
C ASP A 88 -1.38 2.62 -23.54
N SER A 89 -2.07 3.73 -23.26
CA SER A 89 -2.28 4.81 -24.22
C SER A 89 -1.01 5.54 -24.68
N VAL A 90 0.11 5.44 -23.95
CA VAL A 90 1.40 5.98 -24.41
C VAL A 90 2.18 5.03 -25.32
N ILE A 91 1.75 3.78 -25.53
CA ILE A 91 2.42 2.84 -26.46
C ILE A 91 2.52 3.45 -27.87
N GLN A 92 1.43 4.01 -28.39
CA GLN A 92 1.42 4.69 -29.70
C GLN A 92 2.36 5.92 -29.74
N THR A 93 2.52 6.62 -28.61
CA THR A 93 3.49 7.72 -28.48
C THR A 93 4.93 7.20 -28.57
N ILE A 94 5.24 6.07 -27.92
CA ILE A 94 6.56 5.42 -27.98
C ILE A 94 6.86 4.96 -29.43
N GLU A 95 5.92 4.24 -30.05
CA GLU A 95 6.07 3.76 -31.43
C GLU A 95 6.31 4.90 -32.42
N THR A 96 5.50 5.97 -32.35
CA THR A 96 5.64 7.16 -33.20
C THR A 96 6.99 7.84 -32.98
N ALA A 97 7.36 8.10 -31.72
CA ALA A 97 8.58 8.82 -31.38
C ALA A 97 9.85 8.04 -31.78
N VAL A 98 9.88 6.72 -31.57
CA VAL A 98 10.99 5.86 -32.01
C VAL A 98 11.02 5.75 -33.54
N SER A 99 9.86 5.62 -34.21
CA SER A 99 9.78 5.52 -35.67
C SER A 99 10.27 6.79 -36.37
N GLU A 100 9.83 7.98 -35.94
CA GLU A 100 10.29 9.26 -36.48
C GLU A 100 11.78 9.51 -36.14
N ASN A 101 12.25 9.10 -34.95
CA ASN A 101 13.67 9.14 -34.61
C ASN A 101 14.52 8.20 -35.49
N ALA A 102 14.03 7.02 -35.86
CA ALA A 102 14.72 6.09 -36.75
C ALA A 102 14.82 6.63 -38.19
N LYS A 103 13.72 7.19 -38.71
CA LYS A 103 13.64 7.78 -40.06
C LYS A 103 14.49 9.05 -40.26
N THR A 104 14.93 9.70 -39.17
CA THR A 104 15.62 10.99 -39.23
C THR A 104 17.15 10.81 -39.26
N GLU A 105 17.79 11.04 -40.42
CA GLU A 105 19.26 11.04 -40.53
C GLU A 105 19.95 12.24 -39.84
N SER A 106 19.20 13.30 -39.54
CA SER A 106 19.71 14.50 -38.86
C SER A 106 20.27 14.20 -37.46
N LYS A 107 21.36 14.90 -37.11
CA LYS A 107 21.91 14.95 -35.74
C LYS A 107 20.93 15.52 -34.71
N ARG A 108 19.88 16.24 -35.15
CA ARG A 108 18.74 16.66 -34.32
C ARG A 108 17.57 15.74 -34.62
N LYS A 109 17.30 14.81 -33.70
CA LYS A 109 16.15 13.89 -33.75
C LYS A 109 14.84 14.62 -33.38
N PRO A 110 13.68 14.22 -33.94
CA PRO A 110 12.39 14.86 -33.67
C PRO A 110 11.87 14.63 -32.24
N TYR A 111 12.36 13.64 -31.51
CA TYR A 111 12.03 13.42 -30.09
C TYR A 111 13.26 13.19 -29.23
N SER A 112 13.24 13.73 -28.01
CA SER A 112 14.27 13.49 -26.99
C SER A 112 13.70 12.62 -25.87
N PHE A 113 14.23 11.41 -25.69
CA PHE A 113 13.93 10.54 -24.55
C PHE A 113 14.87 10.85 -23.38
N VAL A 114 14.32 11.07 -22.19
CA VAL A 114 15.07 11.62 -21.05
C VAL A 114 14.56 11.04 -19.73
N TYR A 115 15.45 10.78 -18.79
CA TYR A 115 15.10 10.45 -17.41
C TYR A 115 14.89 11.73 -16.58
N ASP A 116 13.69 11.87 -16.03
CA ASP A 116 13.31 12.88 -15.04
C ASP A 116 13.68 12.37 -13.64
N ARG A 117 14.82 12.85 -13.14
CA ARG A 117 15.37 12.50 -11.82
C ARG A 117 14.43 12.83 -10.66
N ASN A 118 13.59 13.84 -10.80
CA ASN A 118 12.72 14.32 -9.74
C ASN A 118 11.50 13.40 -9.62
N ASN A 119 10.85 13.12 -10.75
CA ASN A 119 9.63 12.31 -10.82
C ASN A 119 9.88 10.80 -10.97
N LYS A 120 11.15 10.36 -11.08
CA LYS A 120 11.56 8.96 -11.30
C LYS A 120 10.96 8.36 -12.57
N GLN A 121 10.93 9.13 -13.66
CA GLN A 121 10.24 8.74 -14.89
C GLN A 121 11.16 8.82 -16.11
N ILE A 122 10.97 7.93 -17.08
CA ILE A 122 11.42 8.17 -18.45
C ILE A 122 10.31 8.94 -19.15
N VAL A 123 10.66 10.11 -19.70
CA VAL A 123 9.78 11.02 -20.42
C VAL A 123 10.25 11.21 -21.86
N VAL A 124 9.35 11.63 -22.73
CA VAL A 124 9.67 12.08 -24.09
C VAL A 124 9.26 13.53 -24.30
N PHE A 125 10.16 14.32 -24.90
CA PHE A 125 9.88 15.66 -25.42
C PHE A 125 9.78 15.61 -26.95
N LYS A 126 8.85 16.38 -27.53
CA LYS A 126 8.85 16.64 -28.97
C LYS A 126 9.83 17.78 -29.28
N GLY A 127 10.91 17.46 -29.98
CA GLY A 127 12.03 18.34 -30.25
C GLY A 127 13.15 18.26 -29.18
N PRO A 128 13.91 19.34 -28.97
CA PRO A 128 15.01 19.37 -28.00
C PRO A 128 14.51 19.39 -26.55
N ILE A 129 15.32 18.86 -25.63
CA ILE A 129 15.02 18.83 -24.19
C ILE A 129 14.82 20.25 -23.65
N ASN A 130 13.62 20.55 -23.14
CA ASN A 130 13.31 21.82 -22.51
C ASN A 130 12.51 21.61 -21.20
N TRP A 131 13.20 21.68 -20.07
CA TRP A 131 12.64 21.42 -18.74
C TRP A 131 11.73 22.52 -18.18
N THR A 132 11.68 23.70 -18.80
CA THR A 132 10.96 24.87 -18.25
C THR A 132 9.50 24.91 -18.68
N ASP A 133 9.28 24.85 -20.00
CA ASP A 133 8.01 25.06 -20.68
C ASP A 133 7.80 24.09 -21.87
N GLY A 134 8.69 23.11 -22.04
CA GLY A 134 8.54 22.05 -23.03
C GLY A 134 7.51 21.01 -22.63
N GLU A 135 6.54 20.75 -23.52
CA GLU A 135 5.59 19.65 -23.38
C GLU A 135 6.33 18.31 -23.34
N LYS A 136 6.02 17.49 -22.32
CA LYS A 136 6.62 16.16 -22.09
C LYS A 136 5.56 15.14 -21.75
N THR A 137 5.66 13.95 -22.33
CA THR A 137 4.83 12.79 -22.00
C THR A 137 5.65 11.83 -21.15
N ALA A 138 5.12 11.41 -19.99
CA ALA A 138 5.75 10.35 -19.20
C ALA A 138 5.44 8.99 -19.82
N LEU A 139 6.46 8.14 -19.97
CA LEU A 139 6.38 6.86 -20.68
C LEU A 139 6.52 5.66 -19.74
N TYR A 140 7.48 5.73 -18.82
CA TYR A 140 7.75 4.71 -17.82
C TYR A 140 8.00 5.34 -16.45
N ASN A 141 7.37 4.80 -15.42
CA ASN A 141 7.80 4.96 -14.03
C ASN A 141 9.00 4.04 -13.78
N VAL A 142 10.02 4.53 -13.08
CA VAL A 142 11.23 3.78 -12.71
C VAL A 142 11.22 3.57 -11.20
N ASP A 143 11.32 2.31 -10.78
CA ASP A 143 11.33 1.94 -9.36
C ASP A 143 12.45 2.66 -8.59
N ALA A 144 12.08 3.38 -7.53
CA ALA A 144 13.02 4.03 -6.63
C ALA A 144 13.91 3.02 -5.89
N SER A 145 13.44 1.78 -5.66
CA SER A 145 14.19 0.70 -5.00
C SER A 145 15.35 0.16 -5.86
N PHE A 146 15.22 0.23 -7.19
CA PHE A 146 16.27 -0.09 -8.17
C PHE A 146 17.35 1.00 -8.22
N LEU A 147 16.92 2.26 -8.12
CA LEU A 147 17.81 3.42 -8.23
C LEU A 147 18.58 3.71 -6.94
N GLY A 148 17.93 3.61 -5.78
CA GLY A 148 18.50 4.05 -4.50
C GLY A 148 18.94 5.51 -4.54
N ASN A 149 20.24 5.77 -4.35
CA ASN A 149 20.83 7.11 -4.45
C ASN A 149 21.31 7.48 -5.88
N LYS A 150 21.18 6.57 -6.84
CA LYS A 150 21.64 6.74 -8.23
C LYS A 150 20.58 7.38 -9.12
N GLN A 151 20.94 7.61 -10.38
CA GLN A 151 20.04 8.03 -11.45
C GLN A 151 20.40 7.34 -12.76
N ILE A 152 19.40 7.17 -13.64
CA ILE A 152 19.60 6.71 -15.02
C ILE A 152 20.40 7.78 -15.78
N VAL A 153 21.43 7.32 -16.49
CA VAL A 153 22.25 8.12 -17.39
C VAL A 153 22.49 7.38 -18.70
N ASN A 154 22.80 8.13 -19.76
CA ASN A 154 22.96 7.58 -21.10
C ASN A 154 24.04 6.50 -21.17
N LEU A 155 23.75 5.38 -21.84
CA LEU A 155 24.68 4.27 -21.99
C LEU A 155 25.99 4.70 -22.67
N ASN A 156 25.86 5.46 -23.76
CA ASN A 156 26.94 5.75 -24.70
C ASN A 156 27.64 7.08 -24.44
N LYS A 157 26.94 8.05 -23.84
CA LYS A 157 27.42 9.40 -23.51
C LYS A 157 26.96 9.80 -22.10
N PRO A 158 27.39 9.10 -21.05
CA PRO A 158 26.90 9.30 -19.68
C PRO A 158 27.17 10.70 -19.12
N THR A 159 28.10 11.48 -19.69
CA THR A 159 28.30 12.89 -19.35
C THR A 159 28.42 13.81 -20.56
N TYR A 160 28.21 15.11 -20.33
CA TYR A 160 28.46 16.20 -21.27
C TYR A 160 29.07 17.41 -20.55
N GLN A 161 29.85 18.21 -21.29
CA GLN A 161 30.40 19.48 -20.81
C GLN A 161 29.42 20.63 -21.06
N LYS A 162 29.15 21.44 -20.04
CA LYS A 162 28.38 22.70 -20.15
C LYS A 162 28.88 23.70 -19.13
N ASN A 163 29.13 24.94 -19.56
CA ASN A 163 29.64 26.04 -18.75
C ASN A 163 30.91 25.67 -17.92
N GLY A 164 31.83 24.92 -18.52
CA GLY A 164 33.07 24.45 -17.88
C GLY A 164 32.89 23.35 -16.82
N ARG A 165 31.70 22.75 -16.71
CA ARG A 165 31.40 21.65 -15.78
C ARG A 165 31.05 20.38 -16.54
N ASN A 166 31.53 19.25 -16.05
CA ASN A 166 31.06 17.93 -16.44
C ASN A 166 29.68 17.70 -15.78
N ASN A 167 28.67 17.30 -16.54
CA ASN A 167 27.31 17.01 -16.05
C ASN A 167 26.90 15.63 -16.55
N LEU A 168 26.14 14.86 -15.76
CA LEU A 168 25.55 13.60 -16.24
C LEU A 168 24.47 13.86 -17.31
N SER A 169 24.49 13.07 -18.39
CA SER A 169 23.44 13.08 -19.41
C SER A 169 22.31 12.14 -18.99
N SER A 170 21.12 12.69 -18.77
CA SER A 170 19.91 11.89 -18.50
C SER A 170 19.19 11.39 -19.77
N THR A 171 19.77 11.54 -20.96
CA THR A 171 19.19 10.98 -22.20
C THR A 171 19.16 9.45 -22.16
N VAL A 172 18.06 8.82 -22.57
CA VAL A 172 17.92 7.36 -22.57
C VAL A 172 17.82 6.85 -24.00
N ASP A 173 18.51 5.77 -24.32
CA ASP A 173 18.55 5.22 -25.68
C ASP A 173 17.43 4.17 -25.84
N LEU A 174 16.39 4.51 -26.62
CA LEU A 174 15.24 3.66 -26.93
C LEU A 174 15.27 3.21 -28.40
N SER A 175 14.94 1.95 -28.66
CA SER A 175 14.78 1.40 -30.02
C SER A 175 13.65 0.37 -30.07
N ILE A 176 13.03 0.18 -31.25
CA ILE A 176 12.05 -0.89 -31.48
C ILE A 176 12.58 -1.74 -32.64
N LYS A 177 12.63 -3.07 -32.43
CA LYS A 177 12.98 -4.05 -33.47
C LYS A 177 12.11 -5.28 -33.29
N ASP A 178 11.56 -5.82 -34.37
CA ASP A 178 10.80 -7.09 -34.39
C ASP A 178 9.62 -7.15 -33.39
N GLY A 179 9.02 -5.99 -33.06
CA GLY A 179 7.95 -5.86 -32.06
C GLY A 179 8.44 -5.72 -30.61
N ILE A 180 9.75 -5.65 -30.38
CA ILE A 180 10.38 -5.51 -29.06
C ILE A 180 10.89 -4.07 -28.91
N LEU A 181 10.34 -3.33 -27.95
CA LEU A 181 10.95 -2.10 -27.45
C LEU A 181 12.11 -2.47 -26.54
N THR A 182 13.28 -1.87 -26.77
CA THR A 182 14.48 -2.01 -25.95
C THR A 182 14.90 -0.63 -25.43
N ILE A 183 15.15 -0.54 -24.12
CA ILE A 183 15.61 0.66 -23.42
C ILE A 183 16.97 0.34 -22.79
N THR A 184 18.01 1.12 -23.11
CA THR A 184 19.37 0.88 -22.59
C THR A 184 19.96 2.08 -21.87
N PHE A 185 20.65 1.82 -20.76
CA PHE A 185 21.22 2.87 -19.91
C PHE A 185 22.32 2.37 -18.96
N LYS A 186 22.90 3.32 -18.21
CA LYS A 186 23.75 3.09 -17.04
C LYS A 186 23.15 3.79 -15.82
N LEU A 187 23.61 3.42 -14.62
CA LEU A 187 23.33 4.17 -13.40
C LEU A 187 24.55 5.02 -13.01
N ALA A 188 24.32 6.12 -12.29
CA ALA A 188 25.38 6.97 -11.75
C ALA A 188 25.00 7.61 -10.41
N THR A 189 25.97 7.77 -9.52
CA THR A 189 25.84 8.54 -8.27
C THR A 189 26.20 10.02 -8.49
N TYR A 190 25.68 10.89 -7.62
CA TYR A 190 26.02 12.31 -7.54
C TYR A 190 26.56 12.58 -6.13
N ASP A 191 27.81 13.01 -5.99
CA ASP A 191 28.38 13.34 -4.67
C ASP A 191 28.06 14.79 -4.24
N ARG A 192 28.21 15.12 -2.95
CA ARG A 192 27.91 16.47 -2.44
C ARG A 192 28.94 17.54 -2.85
N SER A 193 30.03 17.14 -3.48
CA SER A 193 31.11 18.01 -3.99
C SER A 193 30.91 18.38 -5.47
N GLY A 194 29.93 17.77 -6.15
CA GLY A 194 29.63 17.99 -7.56
C GLY A 194 30.33 17.01 -8.52
N ASN A 195 30.95 15.95 -8.01
CA ASN A 195 31.47 14.87 -8.83
C ASN A 195 30.40 13.81 -9.12
N HIS A 196 30.72 12.94 -10.08
CA HIS A 196 29.88 11.83 -10.50
C HIS A 196 30.71 10.54 -10.58
N GLN A 197 30.14 9.42 -10.17
CA GLN A 197 30.65 8.10 -10.51
C GLN A 197 29.59 7.38 -11.36
N ILE A 198 30.01 6.77 -12.45
CA ILE A 198 29.14 6.04 -13.39
C ILE A 198 29.41 4.56 -13.17
N ASP A 199 28.37 3.77 -12.98
CA ASP A 199 28.50 2.32 -12.81
C ASP A 199 29.09 1.68 -14.08
N GLU A 200 29.95 0.66 -13.92
CA GLU A 200 30.46 -0.12 -15.04
C GLU A 200 29.38 -1.02 -15.66
N ILE A 201 28.42 -1.44 -14.83
CA ILE A 201 27.21 -2.20 -15.20
C ILE A 201 26.43 -1.45 -16.30
N LYS A 202 25.87 -2.23 -17.25
CA LYS A 202 24.93 -1.74 -18.27
C LYS A 202 23.58 -2.39 -18.01
N TYR A 203 22.50 -1.64 -18.19
CA TYR A 203 21.14 -2.11 -17.98
C TYR A 203 20.34 -2.08 -19.28
N GLU A 204 19.55 -3.12 -19.49
CA GLU A 204 18.63 -3.26 -20.61
C GLU A 204 17.24 -3.66 -20.09
N ALA A 205 16.21 -2.93 -20.51
CA ALA A 205 14.82 -3.27 -20.27
C ALA A 205 14.15 -3.55 -21.62
N LYS A 206 13.42 -4.66 -21.74
CA LYS A 206 12.82 -5.14 -22.99
C LYS A 206 11.35 -5.46 -22.82
N PHE A 207 10.53 -4.85 -23.68
CA PHE A 207 9.07 -4.91 -23.61
C PHE A 207 8.52 -5.38 -24.96
N LYS A 208 7.70 -6.44 -24.96
CA LYS A 208 6.97 -6.90 -26.14
C LYS A 208 5.79 -5.98 -26.41
N LEU A 209 5.76 -5.32 -27.57
CA LEU A 209 4.62 -4.52 -28.03
C LEU A 209 3.61 -5.44 -28.75
N THR A 210 2.36 -5.46 -28.27
CA THR A 210 1.26 -6.24 -28.86
C THR A 210 0.60 -5.49 -30.02
N LYS A 211 0.20 -6.23 -31.06
CA LYS A 211 -0.38 -5.67 -32.30
C LYS A 211 -1.91 -5.84 -32.35
N ASP A 212 -2.64 -4.86 -31.83
CA ASP A 212 -4.08 -4.68 -32.12
C ASP A 212 -4.37 -3.35 -32.83
N SER A 213 -3.32 -2.68 -33.34
CA SER A 213 -3.36 -1.32 -33.88
C SER A 213 -3.21 -1.23 -35.41
N GLN A 214 -3.37 -2.33 -36.16
CA GLN A 214 -3.38 -2.30 -37.64
C GLN A 214 -4.35 -3.32 -38.29
N GLN A 215 -5.64 -2.98 -38.37
CA GLN A 215 -6.41 -3.05 -39.62
C GLN A 215 -7.77 -2.34 -39.47
N ASN A 216 -8.24 -1.68 -40.54
CA ASN A 216 -9.54 -1.01 -40.57
C ASN A 216 -10.08 -1.07 -42.01
N LYS A 217 -11.33 -1.53 -42.17
CA LYS A 217 -12.11 -1.66 -43.43
C LYS A 217 -11.49 -2.46 -44.57
N GLU A 218 -11.96 -3.70 -44.71
CA GLU A 218 -12.57 -4.15 -45.96
C GLU A 218 -13.67 -5.19 -45.66
N THR A 219 -14.64 -5.36 -46.57
CA THR A 219 -15.85 -6.20 -46.37
C THR A 219 -16.41 -6.56 -47.74
N PRO A 220 -16.65 -7.85 -48.07
CA PRO A 220 -18.06 -8.30 -48.09
C PRO A 220 -18.35 -9.81 -47.85
N LYS A 221 -19.55 -10.05 -47.27
CA LYS A 221 -20.48 -11.20 -47.46
C LYS A 221 -20.21 -12.59 -46.83
N ASN A 222 -21.31 -13.14 -46.28
CA ASN A 222 -21.80 -14.52 -46.12
C ASN A 222 -20.85 -15.70 -46.46
N THR A 223 -20.89 -16.85 -45.77
CA THR A 223 -22.10 -17.70 -45.59
C THR A 223 -21.91 -18.79 -44.51
N GLU A 224 -22.99 -19.12 -43.80
CA GLU A 224 -23.26 -20.37 -43.03
C GLU A 224 -22.39 -20.80 -41.82
N GLU A 225 -23.13 -21.33 -40.83
CA GLU A 225 -22.73 -21.96 -39.55
C GLU A 225 -22.67 -23.51 -39.71
N PRO A 226 -22.38 -24.36 -38.69
CA PRO A 226 -22.00 -24.09 -37.29
C PRO A 226 -20.81 -24.95 -36.74
N LYS A 227 -20.59 -24.85 -35.41
CA LYS A 227 -19.78 -25.71 -34.49
C LYS A 227 -18.27 -25.35 -34.46
N ASN A 228 -17.74 -24.82 -33.37
CA ASN A 228 -17.78 -25.40 -32.02
C ASN A 228 -17.93 -24.31 -30.93
N VAL A 229 -18.49 -24.65 -29.78
CA VAL A 229 -18.49 -23.77 -28.59
C VAL A 229 -17.34 -24.19 -27.68
N ASP A 230 -16.44 -23.25 -27.39
CA ASP A 230 -15.39 -23.35 -26.38
C ASP A 230 -15.56 -22.13 -25.46
N GLU A 231 -15.61 -22.32 -24.14
CA GLU A 231 -16.15 -21.31 -23.22
C GLU A 231 -15.11 -20.26 -22.80
N THR A 232 -14.95 -19.21 -23.62
CA THR A 232 -14.21 -18.00 -23.21
C THR A 232 -15.10 -17.07 -22.40
N ASN A 233 -14.72 -16.79 -21.14
CA ASN A 233 -15.34 -15.76 -20.30
C ASN A 233 -15.07 -14.35 -20.85
N ASP A 234 -15.94 -13.84 -21.71
CA ASP A 234 -15.93 -12.46 -22.18
C ASP A 234 -17.08 -11.66 -21.52
N LYS A 235 -16.80 -10.46 -20.98
CA LYS A 235 -17.83 -9.65 -20.32
C LYS A 235 -18.71 -8.99 -21.39
N PRO A 236 -20.06 -9.03 -21.27
CA PRO A 236 -20.95 -8.54 -22.32
C PRO A 236 -20.78 -7.03 -22.54
N LYS A 237 -20.23 -6.65 -23.70
CA LYS A 237 -20.04 -5.25 -24.10
C LYS A 237 -21.38 -4.56 -24.35
N LEU A 238 -21.82 -3.74 -23.40
CA LEU A 238 -23.08 -3.00 -23.50
C LEU A 238 -23.01 -1.94 -24.60
N VAL A 239 -23.94 -2.01 -25.56
CA VAL A 239 -24.00 -1.08 -26.69
C VAL A 239 -24.75 0.20 -26.29
N THR A 240 -24.12 1.36 -26.52
CA THR A 240 -24.72 2.68 -26.25
C THR A 240 -25.73 3.12 -27.31
N SER A 241 -26.59 4.04 -26.93
CA SER A 241 -27.64 4.63 -27.75
C SER A 241 -27.07 5.48 -28.90
N GLU A 242 -27.73 5.50 -30.07
CA GLU A 242 -27.25 6.28 -31.22
C GLU A 242 -27.10 7.77 -30.89
N GLY A 243 -25.96 8.35 -31.30
CA GLY A 243 -25.63 9.75 -31.05
C GLY A 243 -25.02 10.05 -29.67
N PHE A 244 -24.72 9.03 -28.87
CA PHE A 244 -23.94 9.15 -27.63
C PHE A 244 -22.54 8.53 -27.80
N SER A 245 -21.55 9.14 -27.13
CA SER A 245 -20.23 8.54 -26.93
C SER A 245 -20.23 7.70 -25.65
N ASP A 246 -19.68 6.50 -25.74
CA ASP A 246 -19.59 5.58 -24.60
C ASP A 246 -18.62 6.11 -23.52
N ALA A 247 -19.09 6.12 -22.28
CA ALA A 247 -18.34 6.43 -21.08
C ALA A 247 -18.48 5.34 -20.00
N SER A 248 -18.99 4.15 -20.35
CA SER A 248 -19.28 3.07 -19.38
C SER A 248 -18.03 2.61 -18.62
N GLU A 249 -16.91 2.42 -19.33
CA GLU A 249 -15.59 2.11 -18.76
C GLU A 249 -15.00 3.24 -17.89
N LYS A 250 -15.67 4.39 -17.79
CA LYS A 250 -15.22 5.58 -17.05
C LYS A 250 -15.88 5.74 -15.69
N PHE A 251 -16.75 4.80 -15.29
CA PHE A 251 -17.43 4.78 -14.00
C PHE A 251 -17.17 3.45 -13.28
N THR A 252 -16.60 3.50 -12.08
CA THR A 252 -16.36 2.32 -11.23
C THR A 252 -17.32 2.34 -10.05
N LEU A 253 -18.09 1.26 -9.83
CA LEU A 253 -19.08 1.17 -8.74
C LEU A 253 -18.37 1.06 -7.38
N THR A 254 -18.69 1.96 -6.46
CA THR A 254 -17.97 2.12 -5.18
C THR A 254 -18.06 0.89 -4.27
N ASN A 255 -19.25 0.26 -4.19
CA ASN A 255 -19.54 -0.91 -3.37
C ASN A 255 -20.79 -1.63 -3.91
N THR A 256 -20.88 -2.96 -3.79
CA THR A 256 -22.12 -3.69 -4.13
C THR A 256 -23.32 -3.25 -3.28
N SER A 257 -23.10 -2.77 -2.05
CA SER A 257 -24.14 -2.36 -1.10
C SER A 257 -24.96 -1.12 -1.51
N VAL A 258 -24.53 -0.35 -2.52
CA VAL A 258 -25.29 0.80 -3.04
C VAL A 258 -26.22 0.43 -4.20
N ILE A 259 -26.13 -0.78 -4.76
CA ILE A 259 -26.96 -1.23 -5.89
C ILE A 259 -28.46 -1.10 -5.57
N ASP A 260 -28.89 -1.56 -4.41
CA ASP A 260 -30.32 -1.50 -4.02
C ASP A 260 -30.77 -0.06 -3.73
N GLN A 261 -29.86 0.81 -3.27
CA GLN A 261 -30.13 2.24 -3.10
C GLN A 261 -30.27 2.96 -4.46
N ILE A 262 -29.49 2.57 -5.47
CA ILE A 262 -29.64 3.06 -6.85
C ILE A 262 -31.02 2.63 -7.39
N LYS A 263 -31.39 1.36 -7.23
CA LYS A 263 -32.69 0.82 -7.67
C LYS A 263 -33.86 1.51 -6.97
N GLU A 264 -33.83 1.66 -5.64
CA GLU A 264 -34.85 2.41 -4.89
C GLU A 264 -34.94 3.87 -5.37
N ALA A 265 -33.80 4.55 -5.53
CA ALA A 265 -33.79 5.97 -5.85
C ALA A 265 -34.26 6.29 -7.27
N VAL A 266 -33.93 5.46 -8.27
CA VAL A 266 -34.42 5.63 -9.64
C VAL A 266 -35.93 5.36 -9.71
N GLU A 267 -36.42 4.27 -9.11
CA GLU A 267 -37.85 3.95 -9.18
C GLU A 267 -38.70 4.91 -8.33
N ALA A 268 -38.22 5.37 -7.17
CA ALA A 268 -38.86 6.45 -6.42
C ALA A 268 -38.89 7.78 -7.20
N ASN A 269 -37.84 8.08 -7.98
CA ASN A 269 -37.82 9.23 -8.88
C ASN A 269 -38.77 9.08 -10.07
N LYS A 270 -38.97 7.88 -10.61
CA LYS A 270 -39.98 7.59 -11.65
C LYS A 270 -41.40 7.74 -11.10
N ALA A 271 -41.69 7.11 -9.96
CA ALA A 271 -43.01 7.10 -9.33
C ALA A 271 -43.46 8.45 -8.76
N SER A 272 -42.53 9.32 -8.37
CA SER A 272 -42.86 10.63 -7.80
C SER A 272 -43.44 11.60 -8.85
N THR A 273 -44.67 12.07 -8.60
CA THR A 273 -45.32 13.14 -9.37
C THR A 273 -44.91 14.55 -8.92
N GLU A 274 -44.03 14.69 -7.91
CA GLU A 274 -43.60 15.99 -7.39
C GLU A 274 -42.63 16.71 -8.35
N THR A 275 -42.70 18.04 -8.35
CA THR A 275 -41.77 18.91 -9.09
C THR A 275 -40.34 18.85 -8.52
N ARG A 276 -40.19 18.44 -7.25
CA ARG A 276 -38.92 18.08 -6.64
C ARG A 276 -38.88 16.57 -6.47
N LYS A 277 -37.96 15.91 -7.16
CA LYS A 277 -37.78 14.45 -7.03
C LYS A 277 -37.23 14.07 -5.65
N PRO A 278 -37.64 12.91 -5.08
CA PRO A 278 -37.24 12.47 -3.74
C PRO A 278 -35.75 12.12 -3.62
N TYR A 279 -35.05 11.92 -4.75
CA TYR A 279 -33.61 11.71 -4.81
C TYR A 279 -32.95 12.59 -5.86
N SER A 280 -31.74 13.09 -5.55
CA SER A 280 -30.90 13.85 -6.48
C SER A 280 -29.61 13.09 -6.78
N PHE A 281 -29.40 12.71 -8.04
CA PHE A 281 -28.14 12.17 -8.55
C PHE A 281 -27.26 13.33 -9.02
N VAL A 282 -26.05 13.46 -8.46
CA VAL A 282 -25.22 14.67 -8.61
C VAL A 282 -23.75 14.29 -8.80
N TYR A 283 -23.05 14.97 -9.70
CA TYR A 283 -21.60 14.87 -9.82
C TYR A 283 -20.88 15.73 -8.75
N ASP A 284 -20.10 15.10 -7.88
CA ASP A 284 -19.17 15.78 -6.98
C ASP A 284 -17.87 16.10 -7.74
N ARG A 285 -17.71 17.37 -8.11
CA ARG A 285 -16.52 17.90 -8.80
C ARG A 285 -15.22 17.71 -8.02
N ASN A 286 -15.27 17.75 -6.69
CA ASN A 286 -14.07 17.65 -5.87
C ASN A 286 -13.59 16.19 -5.90
N ASN A 287 -14.49 15.27 -5.58
CA ASN A 287 -14.17 13.85 -5.42
C ASN A 287 -14.19 13.04 -6.74
N LYS A 288 -14.65 13.65 -7.86
CA LYS A 288 -14.85 12.97 -9.16
C LYS A 288 -15.87 11.83 -9.10
N GLN A 289 -16.91 11.98 -8.29
CA GLN A 289 -17.88 10.92 -8.02
C GLN A 289 -19.27 11.27 -8.54
N LEU A 290 -20.03 10.26 -8.95
CA LEU A 290 -21.49 10.31 -8.96
C LEU A 290 -22.00 9.99 -7.55
N VAL A 291 -22.70 10.93 -6.93
CA VAL A 291 -23.25 10.80 -5.56
C VAL A 291 -24.77 10.95 -5.55
N LEU A 292 -25.41 10.36 -4.55
CA LEU A 292 -26.85 10.35 -4.33
C LEU A 292 -27.21 11.13 -3.07
N PHE A 293 -28.11 12.11 -3.18
CA PHE A 293 -28.74 12.77 -2.02
C PHE A 293 -30.20 12.33 -1.89
N LYS A 294 -30.64 11.99 -0.66
CA LYS A 294 -32.07 11.85 -0.34
C LYS A 294 -32.68 13.24 -0.11
N GLY A 295 -33.56 13.66 -1.01
CA GLY A 295 -34.22 14.96 -1.03
C GLY A 295 -33.32 16.10 -1.50
N ALA A 296 -33.02 17.03 -0.60
CA ALA A 296 -32.33 18.27 -0.94
C ALA A 296 -30.81 18.11 -1.00
N ILE A 297 -30.19 18.54 -2.10
CA ILE A 297 -28.73 18.65 -2.23
C ILE A 297 -28.19 19.58 -1.14
N ASN A 298 -27.50 19.01 -0.14
CA ASN A 298 -26.91 19.75 0.97
C ASN A 298 -25.49 19.27 1.26
N TRP A 299 -24.52 19.93 0.63
CA TRP A 299 -23.09 19.64 0.76
C TRP A 299 -22.50 19.84 2.16
N LYS A 300 -23.28 20.30 3.16
CA LYS A 300 -22.80 20.54 4.54
C LYS A 300 -23.13 19.45 5.55
N THR A 301 -24.10 18.57 5.28
CA THR A 301 -24.72 17.73 6.32
C THR A 301 -24.51 16.22 6.12
N GLY A 302 -23.46 15.81 5.42
CA GLY A 302 -23.01 14.41 5.32
C GLY A 302 -23.90 13.44 4.52
N ASN A 303 -25.21 13.67 4.45
CA ASN A 303 -26.23 12.77 3.87
C ASN A 303 -26.13 12.62 2.33
N ARG A 304 -25.05 11.99 1.86
CA ARG A 304 -24.82 11.57 0.48
C ARG A 304 -24.24 10.16 0.44
N THR A 305 -24.72 9.33 -0.48
CA THR A 305 -24.10 8.02 -0.80
C THR A 305 -23.22 8.21 -2.03
N ALA A 306 -21.95 7.78 -2.00
CA ALA A 306 -21.12 7.73 -3.20
C ALA A 306 -21.48 6.48 -4.02
N LEU A 307 -21.84 6.65 -5.30
CA LEU A 307 -22.33 5.57 -6.17
C LEU A 307 -21.24 5.05 -7.10
N TYR A 308 -20.59 5.95 -7.84
CA TYR A 308 -19.53 5.60 -8.79
C TYR A 308 -18.39 6.61 -8.71
N ASP A 309 -17.15 6.14 -8.72
CA ASP A 309 -15.97 6.94 -9.01
C ASP A 309 -15.82 7.12 -10.52
N ILE A 310 -15.35 8.28 -10.99
CA ILE A 310 -15.24 8.61 -12.41
C ILE A 310 -13.79 8.91 -12.79
N ASP A 311 -13.29 8.22 -13.83
CA ASP A 311 -11.91 8.30 -14.35
C ASP A 311 -11.41 9.76 -14.48
N PRO A 312 -10.47 10.23 -13.63
CA PRO A 312 -9.98 11.60 -13.70
C PRO A 312 -9.29 11.96 -15.02
N SER A 313 -8.77 10.99 -15.76
CA SER A 313 -8.12 11.20 -17.06
C SER A 313 -9.11 11.53 -18.17
N PHE A 314 -10.30 10.91 -18.16
CA PHE A 314 -11.43 11.24 -19.02
C PHE A 314 -11.94 12.67 -18.78
N LEU A 315 -11.86 13.15 -17.54
CA LEU A 315 -12.37 14.46 -17.13
C LEU A 315 -11.38 15.60 -17.39
N GLY A 316 -10.09 15.39 -17.05
CA GLY A 316 -9.04 16.40 -17.15
C GLY A 316 -9.38 17.69 -16.39
N SER A 317 -9.71 18.76 -17.11
CA SER A 317 -10.13 20.06 -16.53
C SER A 317 -11.65 20.33 -16.61
N LYS A 318 -12.43 19.37 -17.08
CA LYS A 318 -13.89 19.46 -17.24
C LYS A 318 -14.62 18.81 -16.06
N GLN A 319 -15.95 18.89 -16.09
CA GLN A 319 -16.86 18.24 -15.15
C GLN A 319 -18.11 17.74 -15.87
N LEU A 320 -18.76 16.71 -15.31
CA LEU A 320 -20.08 16.28 -15.79
C LEU A 320 -21.11 17.36 -15.48
N VAL A 321 -22.00 17.58 -16.44
CA VAL A 321 -23.19 18.43 -16.30
C VAL A 321 -24.39 17.75 -16.94
N ASN A 322 -25.58 18.14 -16.46
CA ASN A 322 -26.86 17.64 -16.96
C ASN A 322 -26.94 17.72 -18.50
N LEU A 323 -27.43 16.67 -19.14
CA LEU A 323 -27.56 16.60 -20.60
C LEU A 323 -28.48 17.69 -21.17
N ASN A 324 -29.61 17.93 -20.50
CA ASN A 324 -30.74 18.71 -21.02
C ASN A 324 -30.83 20.13 -20.42
N LYS A 325 -30.30 20.31 -19.21
CA LYS A 325 -30.31 21.55 -18.41
C LYS A 325 -28.92 21.81 -17.84
N SER A 326 -27.91 21.87 -18.72
CA SER A 326 -26.49 21.92 -18.33
C SER A 326 -26.10 23.10 -17.43
N THR A 327 -26.91 24.16 -17.38
CA THR A 327 -26.75 25.32 -16.49
C THR A 327 -28.05 25.65 -15.74
N TYR A 328 -27.92 26.43 -14.67
CA TYR A 328 -29.01 27.11 -13.98
C TYR A 328 -28.57 28.51 -13.55
N GLU A 329 -29.51 29.45 -13.42
CA GLU A 329 -29.22 30.77 -12.88
C GLU A 329 -29.42 30.80 -11.35
N LYS A 330 -28.52 31.48 -10.64
CA LYS A 330 -28.67 31.78 -9.21
C LYS A 330 -27.86 33.03 -8.86
N ASN A 331 -28.51 33.97 -8.18
CA ASN A 331 -27.92 35.26 -7.77
C ASN A 331 -27.29 36.00 -8.98
N GLU A 332 -28.06 36.16 -10.07
CA GLU A 332 -27.65 36.84 -11.31
C GLU A 332 -26.42 36.21 -12.01
N LYS A 333 -26.10 34.96 -11.67
CA LYS A 333 -24.98 34.21 -12.24
C LYS A 333 -25.44 32.89 -12.83
N ILE A 334 -24.96 32.60 -14.03
CA ILE A 334 -25.07 31.28 -14.65
C ILE A 334 -24.10 30.34 -13.92
N ASN A 335 -24.61 29.19 -13.47
CA ASN A 335 -23.86 28.13 -12.80
C ASN A 335 -24.03 26.83 -13.59
N LEU A 336 -23.04 25.93 -13.56
CA LEU A 336 -23.17 24.61 -14.19
C LEU A 336 -23.98 23.65 -13.31
N ASN A 337 -24.91 22.93 -13.91
CA ASN A 337 -25.79 21.99 -13.23
C ASN A 337 -25.15 20.60 -13.17
N ALA A 338 -24.63 20.23 -12.01
CA ALA A 338 -24.03 18.91 -11.76
C ALA A 338 -25.07 17.79 -11.51
N THR A 339 -26.38 18.09 -11.46
CA THR A 339 -27.43 17.08 -11.29
C THR A 339 -27.58 16.28 -12.59
N LEU A 340 -27.47 14.96 -12.58
CA LEU A 340 -27.47 14.15 -13.80
C LEU A 340 -28.82 13.47 -14.05
N ASP A 341 -29.13 13.25 -15.33
CA ASP A 341 -30.32 12.50 -15.77
C ASP A 341 -29.94 11.01 -15.85
N VAL A 342 -30.67 10.16 -15.12
CA VAL A 342 -30.38 8.73 -14.95
C VAL A 342 -31.63 7.85 -15.11
N ASP A 343 -31.42 6.59 -15.50
CA ASP A 343 -32.47 5.57 -15.66
C ASP A 343 -31.94 4.17 -15.30
N ILE A 344 -32.81 3.16 -15.26
CA ILE A 344 -32.48 1.73 -15.19
C ILE A 344 -33.25 0.99 -16.29
N GLN A 345 -32.50 0.33 -17.17
CA GLN A 345 -32.99 -0.60 -18.19
C GLN A 345 -32.85 -2.05 -17.68
N ASP A 346 -33.78 -2.93 -18.08
CA ASP A 346 -33.75 -4.39 -17.83
C ASP A 346 -33.46 -4.78 -16.37
N SER A 347 -33.94 -3.95 -15.43
CA SER A 347 -33.75 -4.03 -13.97
C SER A 347 -32.29 -4.04 -13.45
N ASN A 348 -31.29 -4.10 -14.34
CA ASN A 348 -29.88 -4.34 -13.98
C ASN A 348 -28.88 -3.46 -14.75
N ILE A 349 -29.29 -2.61 -15.69
CA ILE A 349 -28.40 -1.67 -16.39
C ILE A 349 -28.75 -0.24 -15.93
N PHE A 350 -27.91 0.34 -15.08
CA PHE A 350 -28.01 1.74 -14.68
C PHE A 350 -27.44 2.63 -15.80
N ILE A 351 -28.21 3.60 -16.27
CA ILE A 351 -27.83 4.48 -17.38
C ILE A 351 -27.64 5.89 -16.83
N VAL A 352 -26.48 6.50 -17.10
CA VAL A 352 -26.17 7.89 -16.75
C VAL A 352 -25.91 8.67 -18.03
N THR A 353 -26.65 9.77 -18.24
CA THR A 353 -26.49 10.62 -19.44
C THR A 353 -26.05 12.03 -19.07
N PHE A 354 -25.06 12.56 -19.79
CA PHE A 354 -24.40 13.82 -19.44
C PHE A 354 -23.72 14.50 -20.62
N LYS A 355 -23.27 15.73 -20.37
CA LYS A 355 -22.26 16.44 -21.17
C LYS A 355 -21.05 16.75 -20.28
N LEU A 356 -19.89 17.00 -20.90
CA LEU A 356 -18.74 17.58 -20.21
C LEU A 356 -18.74 19.10 -20.37
N ALA A 357 -18.31 19.83 -19.33
CA ALA A 357 -18.15 21.27 -19.38
C ALA A 357 -16.90 21.76 -18.65
N LYS A 358 -16.21 22.75 -19.22
CA LYS A 358 -15.08 23.44 -18.61
C LYS A 358 -15.58 24.68 -17.87
N TYR A 359 -15.31 24.74 -16.57
CA TYR A 359 -15.54 25.90 -15.72
C TYR A 359 -14.27 26.76 -15.69
N ASP A 360 -14.30 27.97 -16.27
CA ASP A 360 -13.23 28.94 -16.03
C ASP A 360 -13.44 29.66 -14.68
N ARG A 361 -12.36 30.21 -14.09
CA ARG A 361 -12.44 30.92 -12.81
C ARG A 361 -12.98 32.36 -12.95
N SER A 362 -13.28 32.80 -14.16
CA SER A 362 -13.86 34.11 -14.49
C SER A 362 -15.39 34.09 -14.49
N GLY A 363 -16.00 32.90 -14.51
CA GLY A 363 -17.45 32.68 -14.50
C GLY A 363 -18.05 32.32 -15.87
N ASN A 364 -17.22 32.13 -16.90
CA ASN A 364 -17.70 31.60 -18.19
C ASN A 364 -17.65 30.07 -18.18
N HIS A 365 -18.59 29.47 -18.90
CA HIS A 365 -18.71 28.03 -19.05
C HIS A 365 -18.61 27.65 -20.52
N GLN A 366 -17.75 26.69 -20.84
CA GLN A 366 -17.71 26.05 -22.15
C GLN A 366 -18.27 24.65 -21.99
N ILE A 367 -19.44 24.38 -22.58
CA ILE A 367 -20.09 23.07 -22.56
C ILE A 367 -19.78 22.38 -23.88
N ASP A 368 -19.37 21.11 -23.83
CA ASP A 368 -19.09 20.34 -25.03
C ASP A 368 -20.40 19.97 -25.77
N ASP A 369 -20.34 19.90 -27.10
CA ASP A 369 -21.45 19.40 -27.90
C ASP A 369 -21.63 17.87 -27.79
N VAL A 370 -20.54 17.16 -27.47
CA VAL A 370 -20.53 15.71 -27.27
C VAL A 370 -21.44 15.30 -26.12
N LYS A 371 -22.36 14.38 -26.41
CA LYS A 371 -23.22 13.71 -25.43
C LYS A 371 -22.56 12.41 -25.02
N TYR A 372 -22.58 12.10 -23.72
CA TYR A 372 -22.04 10.86 -23.18
C TYR A 372 -23.14 10.04 -22.51
N GLU A 373 -23.03 8.73 -22.66
CA GLU A 373 -23.87 7.73 -22.01
C GLU A 373 -22.94 6.70 -21.36
N ALA A 374 -23.21 6.38 -20.09
CA ALA A 374 -22.56 5.27 -19.39
C ALA A 374 -23.64 4.25 -19.03
N LYS A 375 -23.51 3.01 -19.53
CA LYS A 375 -24.37 1.87 -19.22
C LYS A 375 -23.63 0.95 -18.26
N LEU A 376 -24.15 0.83 -17.04
CA LEU A 376 -23.41 0.31 -15.89
C LEU A 376 -24.16 -0.88 -15.29
N LEU A 377 -23.55 -2.06 -15.32
CA LEU A 377 -24.14 -3.27 -14.75
C LEU A 377 -24.27 -3.16 -13.22
N LEU A 378 -25.48 -3.35 -12.72
CA LEU A 378 -25.86 -3.43 -11.31
C LEU A 378 -25.81 -4.88 -10.83
N ASP A 379 -24.64 -5.51 -10.98
CA ASP A 379 -24.38 -6.89 -10.53
C ASP A 379 -23.21 -7.00 -9.54
N LYS A 380 -23.04 -8.20 -8.96
CA LYS A 380 -22.04 -8.47 -7.91
C LYS A 380 -20.64 -8.83 -8.45
N SER A 381 -20.43 -8.78 -9.77
CA SER A 381 -19.13 -8.99 -10.45
C SER A 381 -18.40 -7.68 -10.79
N ASN A 382 -19.05 -6.53 -10.51
CA ASN A 382 -18.55 -5.19 -10.85
C ASN A 382 -18.37 -4.25 -9.64
N ALA A 383 -18.36 -4.76 -8.40
CA ALA A 383 -17.96 -3.98 -7.22
C ALA A 383 -17.45 -4.84 -6.06
N LYS A 384 -16.84 -4.18 -5.06
CA LYS A 384 -16.39 -4.80 -3.81
C LYS A 384 -17.52 -5.63 -3.16
N SER A 385 -17.22 -6.90 -2.91
CA SER A 385 -18.14 -7.86 -2.30
C SER A 385 -18.21 -7.66 -0.79
N SER A 386 -19.41 -7.46 -0.25
CA SER A 386 -19.73 -7.82 1.12
C SER A 386 -21.13 -8.43 1.19
N SER A 387 -21.20 -9.68 1.65
CA SER A 387 -22.46 -10.40 1.83
C SER A 387 -22.98 -10.22 3.25
N SER A 388 -23.98 -9.37 3.45
CA SER A 388 -24.82 -9.41 4.65
C SER A 388 -26.07 -10.23 4.37
N ASN A 389 -26.32 -11.24 5.20
CA ASN A 389 -27.61 -11.92 5.26
C ASN A 389 -28.11 -11.81 6.70
N SER A 390 -29.08 -10.91 6.91
CA SER A 390 -29.65 -10.68 8.23
C SER A 390 -30.70 -11.75 8.55
N SER A 391 -30.58 -12.39 9.70
CA SER A 391 -31.64 -13.23 10.29
C SER A 391 -31.50 -13.19 11.80
N SER A 392 -32.54 -12.71 12.48
CA SER A 392 -32.58 -12.48 13.92
C SER A 392 -33.19 -13.65 14.68
N VAL A 393 -32.55 -14.07 15.78
CA VAL A 393 -33.15 -14.77 16.93
C VAL A 393 -32.37 -14.37 18.20
N GLU A 394 -33.07 -14.17 19.32
CA GLU A 394 -32.52 -13.86 20.65
C GLU A 394 -32.76 -15.05 21.63
N PRO A 395 -32.38 -15.02 22.93
CA PRO A 395 -31.26 -15.83 23.40
C PRO A 395 -31.64 -17.00 24.33
N THR A 396 -30.82 -18.05 24.36
CA THR A 396 -30.79 -19.06 25.44
C THR A 396 -29.36 -19.55 25.72
N SER A 397 -29.12 -20.03 26.94
CA SER A 397 -27.84 -20.52 27.49
C SER A 397 -28.10 -21.71 28.44
N PRO A 398 -27.09 -22.47 28.89
CA PRO A 398 -25.88 -22.93 28.18
C PRO A 398 -25.60 -24.45 28.40
N THR A 399 -24.87 -25.12 27.50
CA THR A 399 -24.30 -26.46 27.80
C THR A 399 -22.99 -26.75 27.07
N ASN A 400 -22.15 -27.62 27.65
CA ASN A 400 -20.80 -27.96 27.16
C ASN A 400 -20.83 -28.88 25.91
N GLY A 401 -19.85 -28.71 25.01
CA GLY A 401 -19.50 -29.73 24.01
C GLY A 401 -18.77 -29.19 22.76
N ASN A 402 -17.57 -29.72 22.50
CA ASN A 402 -16.72 -29.56 21.30
C ASN A 402 -17.27 -28.69 20.15
N THR A 403 -16.85 -27.43 20.08
CA THR A 403 -17.00 -26.60 18.87
C THR A 403 -15.96 -26.98 17.83
N ASN A 404 -16.31 -27.87 16.90
CA ASN A 404 -15.60 -27.97 15.62
C ASN A 404 -15.74 -26.62 14.89
N TYR A 405 -14.66 -25.85 14.83
CA TYR A 405 -14.61 -24.66 13.97
C TYR A 405 -14.66 -25.13 12.51
N GLN A 406 -15.78 -24.87 11.84
CA GLN A 406 -15.84 -24.90 10.38
C GLN A 406 -14.94 -23.78 9.87
N SER A 407 -13.78 -24.12 9.30
CA SER A 407 -12.87 -23.14 8.68
C SER A 407 -13.60 -22.48 7.52
N GLY A 408 -13.98 -21.22 7.70
CA GLY A 408 -14.42 -20.36 6.61
C GLY A 408 -13.22 -20.12 5.70
N SER A 409 -13.21 -20.73 4.52
CA SER A 409 -12.04 -20.76 3.65
C SER A 409 -11.58 -19.34 3.33
N ILE A 410 -10.42 -18.95 3.88
CA ILE A 410 -9.75 -17.71 3.50
C ILE A 410 -9.49 -17.76 1.99
N ALA A 411 -9.91 -16.72 1.28
CA ALA A 411 -9.69 -16.56 -0.16
C ALA A 411 -8.21 -16.23 -0.42
N LEU A 412 -7.33 -17.23 -0.28
CA LEU A 412 -5.89 -17.10 -0.44
C LEU A 412 -5.49 -16.78 -1.89
N ASP A 413 -6.34 -17.14 -2.83
CA ASP A 413 -6.26 -16.83 -4.25
C ASP A 413 -6.30 -15.33 -4.54
N LYS A 414 -6.91 -14.50 -3.67
CA LYS A 414 -6.94 -13.03 -3.84
C LYS A 414 -5.58 -12.37 -3.60
N TYR A 415 -4.59 -13.05 -3.03
CA TYR A 415 -3.33 -12.44 -2.61
C TYR A 415 -2.22 -12.56 -3.67
N LEU A 416 -1.33 -11.57 -3.72
CA LEU A 416 -0.13 -11.52 -4.58
C LEU A 416 1.13 -11.72 -3.73
N TYR A 417 1.93 -12.72 -4.07
CA TYR A 417 3.20 -13.03 -3.40
C TYR A 417 4.38 -12.90 -4.37
N ASP A 418 5.52 -12.40 -3.85
CA ASP A 418 6.83 -12.61 -4.47
C ASP A 418 7.31 -14.02 -4.11
N ALA A 419 6.98 -14.98 -4.98
CA ALA A 419 7.36 -16.39 -4.84
C ALA A 419 8.86 -16.67 -5.06
N SER A 420 9.64 -15.68 -5.52
CA SER A 420 11.11 -15.82 -5.62
C SER A 420 11.78 -15.69 -4.25
N ASN A 421 11.16 -14.98 -3.31
CA ASN A 421 11.69 -14.77 -1.99
C ASN A 421 11.53 -16.02 -1.10
N ASN A 422 12.64 -16.54 -0.57
CA ASN A 422 12.67 -17.78 0.20
C ASN A 422 12.70 -17.58 1.74
N TYR A 423 12.34 -16.39 2.24
CA TYR A 423 12.31 -16.05 3.68
C TYR A 423 11.64 -17.12 4.56
N TYR A 424 10.52 -17.69 4.11
CA TYR A 424 9.74 -18.70 4.85
C TYR A 424 10.07 -20.16 4.49
N ALA A 425 11.07 -20.43 3.65
CA ALA A 425 11.40 -21.79 3.20
C ALA A 425 11.75 -22.78 4.34
N SER A 426 12.24 -22.27 5.48
CA SER A 426 12.52 -23.09 6.69
C SER A 426 11.28 -23.69 7.37
N LEU A 427 10.07 -23.24 6.99
CA LEU A 427 8.80 -23.67 7.58
C LEU A 427 8.09 -24.77 6.77
N VAL A 428 8.55 -25.06 5.55
CA VAL A 428 7.87 -25.96 4.60
C VAL A 428 7.60 -27.35 5.20
N GLY A 429 6.38 -27.85 4.99
CA GLY A 429 5.93 -29.16 5.45
C GLY A 429 5.53 -29.25 6.92
N LYS A 430 5.56 -28.13 7.67
CA LYS A 430 5.26 -28.10 9.11
C LYS A 430 3.83 -27.66 9.39
N ARG A 431 3.29 -28.07 10.54
CA ARG A 431 1.98 -27.63 11.08
C ARG A 431 2.02 -27.61 12.61
N GLY A 432 1.00 -27.03 13.22
CA GLY A 432 0.80 -27.07 14.68
C GLY A 432 1.95 -26.43 15.48
N GLU A 433 2.25 -27.04 16.63
CA GLU A 433 3.35 -26.63 17.50
C GLU A 433 4.73 -26.73 16.81
N GLU A 434 4.93 -27.63 15.84
CA GLU A 434 6.20 -27.71 15.11
C GLU A 434 6.43 -26.50 14.20
N LEU A 435 5.36 -26.07 13.50
CA LEU A 435 5.37 -24.85 12.69
C LEU A 435 5.61 -23.62 13.57
N PHE A 436 4.93 -23.51 14.71
CA PHE A 436 5.17 -22.42 15.67
C PHE A 436 6.62 -22.39 16.17
N LYS A 437 7.18 -23.54 16.58
CA LYS A 437 8.58 -23.64 17.03
C LYS A 437 9.59 -23.38 15.91
N ALA A 438 9.26 -23.66 14.65
CA ALA A 438 10.08 -23.27 13.50
C ALA A 438 10.00 -21.75 13.25
N LEU A 439 8.80 -21.18 13.33
CA LEU A 439 8.53 -19.75 13.19
C LEU A 439 9.30 -18.92 14.22
N GLN A 440 9.32 -19.37 15.49
CA GLN A 440 10.11 -18.75 16.55
C GLN A 440 11.60 -18.69 16.23
N ARG A 441 12.18 -19.74 15.63
CA ARG A 441 13.61 -19.76 15.25
C ARG A 441 13.89 -18.81 14.08
N LEU A 442 13.01 -18.78 13.09
CA LEU A 442 13.10 -17.84 11.97
C LEU A 442 13.03 -16.39 12.46
N GLN A 443 12.01 -16.06 13.25
CA GLN A 443 11.81 -14.72 13.82
C GLN A 443 12.98 -14.29 14.72
N ALA A 444 13.41 -15.14 15.64
CA ALA A 444 14.55 -14.87 16.51
C ALA A 444 15.81 -14.47 15.73
N SER A 445 16.06 -15.12 14.57
CA SER A 445 17.22 -14.81 13.70
C SER A 445 17.21 -13.40 13.11
N LYS A 446 16.06 -12.72 13.09
CA LYS A 446 15.88 -11.34 12.57
C LYS A 446 15.73 -10.28 13.67
N THR A 447 15.42 -10.66 14.92
CA THR A 447 15.19 -9.70 16.03
C THR A 447 16.40 -8.82 16.36
N ASN A 448 17.60 -9.21 15.95
CA ASN A 448 18.82 -8.40 16.05
C ASN A 448 18.83 -7.17 15.12
N GLN A 449 17.96 -7.12 14.11
CA GLN A 449 17.81 -5.96 13.21
C GLN A 449 17.02 -4.81 13.86
N ILE A 450 16.25 -5.08 14.93
CA ILE A 450 15.34 -4.12 15.55
C ILE A 450 16.13 -2.92 16.12
N GLY A 451 15.72 -1.72 15.71
CA GLY A 451 16.37 -0.45 16.08
C GLY A 451 16.15 -0.01 17.53
N SER A 452 16.54 1.23 17.83
CA SER A 452 16.27 1.84 19.13
C SER A 452 14.82 2.29 19.26
N TYR A 453 14.37 2.52 20.50
CA TYR A 453 13.04 3.04 20.81
C TYR A 453 12.68 4.36 20.09
N ASN A 454 13.69 5.14 19.65
CA ASN A 454 13.50 6.39 18.93
C ASN A 454 13.51 6.23 17.41
N ASP A 455 13.98 5.09 16.88
CA ASP A 455 13.92 4.78 15.45
C ASP A 455 12.50 4.45 14.98
N LEU A 456 11.60 4.09 15.90
CA LEU A 456 10.15 3.97 15.65
C LEU A 456 9.58 5.20 14.92
N TYR A 457 9.97 6.43 15.31
CA TYR A 457 9.54 7.67 14.63
C TYR A 457 10.12 7.85 13.21
N LYS A 458 11.04 6.99 12.77
CA LYS A 458 11.47 6.88 11.36
C LYS A 458 10.58 5.87 10.63
N VAL A 459 10.33 4.71 11.24
CA VAL A 459 9.44 3.66 10.71
C VAL A 459 8.03 4.19 10.44
N TYR A 460 7.47 4.99 11.35
CA TYR A 460 6.13 5.54 11.19
C TYR A 460 5.99 6.42 9.94
N LYS A 461 7.06 7.10 9.52
CA LYS A 461 7.09 7.98 8.34
C LYS A 461 7.09 7.25 6.99
N ILE A 462 7.13 5.92 7.01
CA ILE A 462 7.14 5.07 5.81
C ILE A 462 6.05 3.98 5.86
N ALA A 463 5.82 3.39 7.04
CA ALA A 463 4.98 2.21 7.25
C ALA A 463 3.65 2.48 7.97
N PHE A 464 3.46 3.67 8.57
CA PHE A 464 2.22 4.08 9.26
C PHE A 464 1.80 5.46 8.77
N ILE A 465 1.72 5.59 7.45
CA ILE A 465 1.19 6.75 6.74
C ILE A 465 -0.04 6.25 6.00
N ASP A 466 -1.19 6.89 6.17
CA ASP A 466 -2.36 6.56 5.36
C ASP A 466 -2.12 6.91 3.88
N LYS A 467 -2.46 5.95 3.04
CA LYS A 467 -2.33 5.91 1.58
C LYS A 467 -3.52 5.21 0.92
N GLU A 468 -4.42 4.61 1.70
CA GLU A 468 -5.41 3.63 1.21
C GLU A 468 -6.85 3.97 1.64
N LEU A 469 -7.03 4.76 2.72
CA LEU A 469 -8.32 5.25 3.19
C LEU A 469 -8.60 6.65 2.62
N GLU A 470 -8.28 7.71 3.37
CA GLU A 470 -8.36 9.09 2.91
C GLU A 470 -7.21 9.47 1.93
N ASN A 471 -6.09 8.76 2.02
CA ASN A 471 -4.83 9.00 1.31
C ASN A 471 -4.34 10.46 1.47
N ASP A 472 -4.45 11.01 2.68
CA ASP A 472 -4.08 12.40 2.98
C ASP A 472 -2.62 12.58 3.43
N GLY A 473 -1.90 11.47 3.66
CA GLY A 473 -0.50 11.45 4.09
C GLY A 473 -0.29 11.72 5.58
N THR A 474 -1.33 11.64 6.40
CA THR A 474 -1.25 11.68 7.87
C THR A 474 -0.82 10.33 8.45
N ILE A 475 -0.66 10.28 9.77
CA ILE A 475 -0.32 9.05 10.51
C ILE A 475 -1.54 8.13 10.55
N LEU A 476 -1.33 6.87 10.13
CA LEU A 476 -2.32 5.81 10.27
C LEU A 476 -2.48 5.42 11.75
N ASP A 477 -3.53 5.95 12.39
CA ASP A 477 -3.86 5.76 13.81
C ASP A 477 -5.17 4.97 13.97
N ILE A 478 -5.08 3.72 14.42
CA ILE A 478 -6.23 2.82 14.64
C ILE A 478 -7.32 3.38 15.60
N TYR A 479 -7.03 4.45 16.33
CA TYR A 479 -7.95 5.13 17.24
C TYR A 479 -8.57 6.44 16.68
N SER A 480 -8.07 6.97 15.56
CA SER A 480 -8.69 8.07 14.81
C SER A 480 -9.38 7.59 13.53
N GLU A 481 -8.72 6.69 12.81
CA GLU A 481 -9.05 6.25 11.45
C GLU A 481 -10.51 5.80 11.33
N ASN A 482 -11.21 6.34 10.32
CA ASN A 482 -12.61 6.01 9.99
C ASN A 482 -12.75 5.52 8.53
N PRO A 483 -12.64 4.19 8.29
CA PRO A 483 -12.71 3.57 6.95
C PRO A 483 -14.02 3.77 6.17
N ASN A 484 -15.02 4.42 6.76
CA ASN A 484 -16.29 4.75 6.11
C ASN A 484 -16.40 6.26 5.75
N GLY A 485 -15.33 7.03 5.95
CA GLY A 485 -15.17 8.40 5.47
C GLY A 485 -14.81 9.42 6.56
N LYS A 486 -13.75 10.16 6.28
CA LYS A 486 -13.13 11.31 6.96
C LYS A 486 -13.12 11.26 8.49
N ASP A 487 -11.93 10.97 9.00
CA ASP A 487 -11.51 11.05 10.40
C ASP A 487 -12.03 12.24 11.22
N PRO A 488 -12.29 12.04 12.53
CA PRO A 488 -12.60 13.12 13.45
C PRO A 488 -11.41 14.07 13.67
N TYR A 489 -10.18 13.53 13.62
CA TYR A 489 -8.91 14.24 13.75
C TYR A 489 -7.78 13.41 13.12
N ASN A 490 -6.72 14.07 12.65
CA ASN A 490 -5.61 13.45 11.92
C ASN A 490 -4.27 14.04 12.42
N PHE A 491 -3.20 13.25 12.49
CA PHE A 491 -1.87 13.71 12.93
C PHE A 491 -0.85 13.76 11.78
N LEU A 492 -0.14 14.87 11.61
CA LEU A 492 0.99 14.90 10.67
C LEU A 492 2.18 14.11 11.25
N PRO A 493 3.04 13.48 10.43
CA PRO A 493 4.10 12.56 10.91
C PRO A 493 5.23 13.17 11.77
N ASN A 494 5.13 14.43 12.17
CA ASN A 494 6.05 15.10 13.10
C ASN A 494 5.36 15.59 14.40
N GLU A 495 4.06 15.35 14.56
CA GLU A 495 3.22 15.87 15.66
C GLU A 495 3.10 14.88 16.83
N TYR A 496 4.19 14.17 17.11
CA TYR A 496 4.29 13.18 18.18
C TYR A 496 4.63 13.79 19.55
N GLU A 497 4.31 13.04 20.60
CA GLU A 497 4.51 13.45 21.99
C GLU A 497 5.95 13.92 22.25
N GLY A 498 6.07 15.21 22.60
CA GLY A 498 7.34 15.89 22.88
C GLY A 498 7.79 16.91 21.83
N THR A 499 7.16 17.01 20.65
CA THR A 499 7.51 18.05 19.65
C THR A 499 6.78 19.37 19.83
N GLY A 500 5.67 19.39 20.58
CA GLY A 500 4.76 20.54 20.66
C GLY A 500 3.82 20.69 19.45
N GLY A 501 3.86 19.73 18.51
CA GLY A 501 2.82 19.57 17.51
C GLY A 501 1.51 19.03 18.09
N HIS A 502 0.43 19.12 17.31
CA HIS A 502 -0.92 18.75 17.71
C HIS A 502 -1.72 18.29 16.50
N SER A 503 -2.80 17.53 16.71
CA SER A 503 -3.70 17.13 15.63
C SER A 503 -4.21 18.30 14.77
N THR A 504 -4.54 17.95 13.54
CA THR A 504 -5.47 18.68 12.69
C THR A 504 -6.88 18.09 12.85
N GLY A 505 -7.93 18.91 12.80
CA GLY A 505 -9.32 18.44 12.98
C GLY A 505 -9.97 18.85 14.30
N MET A 506 -10.84 17.98 14.85
CA MET A 506 -11.72 18.32 15.98
C MET A 506 -10.99 18.24 17.33
N ARG A 507 -10.41 19.35 17.75
CA ARG A 507 -9.75 19.48 19.06
C ARG A 507 -10.76 19.74 20.17
N LEU A 508 -11.06 18.72 20.97
CA LEU A 508 -11.91 18.82 22.15
C LEU A 508 -11.12 19.41 23.34
N LYS A 509 -11.82 20.00 24.32
CA LYS A 509 -11.19 20.60 25.51
C LYS A 509 -10.75 19.58 26.57
N ASP A 510 -11.37 18.40 26.56
CA ASP A 510 -11.27 17.39 27.64
C ASP A 510 -11.10 15.97 27.06
N GLY A 511 -10.60 15.84 25.82
CA GLY A 511 -10.65 14.60 25.05
C GLY A 511 -9.49 14.41 24.07
N GLU A 512 -9.71 13.51 23.11
CA GLU A 512 -8.78 13.06 22.06
C GLU A 512 -8.21 14.20 21.20
N ALA A 513 -7.25 13.83 20.34
CA ALA A 513 -6.60 14.69 19.37
C ALA A 513 -5.55 15.65 19.96
N GLU A 514 -4.90 15.29 21.07
CA GLU A 514 -3.80 16.10 21.63
C GLU A 514 -2.52 16.02 20.78
N THR A 515 -2.04 14.79 20.56
CA THR A 515 -0.78 14.39 19.91
C THR A 515 -0.75 12.86 19.84
N PHE A 516 -0.07 12.27 18.86
CA PHE A 516 0.13 10.82 18.85
C PHE A 516 1.35 10.41 19.69
N ASN A 517 1.31 9.23 20.28
CA ASN A 517 2.47 8.64 20.96
C ASN A 517 2.68 7.18 20.52
N ARG A 518 3.38 6.38 21.32
CA ARG A 518 3.70 4.97 21.02
C ARG A 518 2.79 4.08 21.84
N GLU A 519 1.79 3.48 21.21
CA GLU A 519 0.98 2.40 21.77
C GLU A 519 1.80 1.11 21.79
N HIS A 520 1.68 0.33 22.86
CA HIS A 520 2.25 -1.00 22.98
C HIS A 520 1.08 -2.00 22.95
N ILE A 521 0.67 -2.42 21.74
CA ILE A 521 -0.53 -3.26 21.51
C ILE A 521 -0.52 -4.47 22.46
N VAL A 522 0.64 -5.11 22.61
CA VAL A 522 0.99 -5.91 23.80
C VAL A 522 1.71 -5.02 24.83
N PRO A 523 1.12 -4.72 26.01
CA PRO A 523 1.65 -3.70 26.91
C PRO A 523 3.09 -3.94 27.40
N GLN A 524 3.95 -2.92 27.33
CA GLN A 524 5.35 -2.99 27.79
C GLN A 524 5.52 -3.33 29.29
N SER A 525 4.43 -3.30 30.07
CA SER A 525 4.43 -3.75 31.47
C SER A 525 4.43 -5.28 31.63
N TRP A 526 3.99 -6.04 30.61
CA TRP A 526 3.84 -7.50 30.65
C TRP A 526 5.14 -8.26 30.34
N PHE A 527 6.03 -7.66 29.54
CA PHE A 527 7.38 -8.16 29.22
C PHE A 527 8.50 -7.36 29.92
N ASN A 528 8.14 -6.63 30.99
CA ASN A 528 9.07 -5.87 31.83
C ASN A 528 10.00 -4.89 31.06
N LYS A 529 9.51 -4.32 29.96
CA LYS A 529 10.21 -3.34 29.11
C LYS A 529 11.52 -3.86 28.48
N SER A 530 11.66 -5.17 28.27
CA SER A 530 12.82 -5.80 27.63
C SER A 530 13.15 -5.22 26.24
N ASN A 531 14.45 -5.17 25.90
CA ASN A 531 14.92 -4.92 24.54
C ASN A 531 15.38 -6.25 23.91
N PRO A 532 15.27 -6.45 22.57
CA PRO A 532 14.76 -5.49 21.59
C PRO A 532 13.24 -5.34 21.56
N THR A 533 12.47 -6.24 22.20
CA THR A 533 11.00 -6.29 22.20
C THR A 533 10.32 -4.92 22.30
N ARG A 534 10.74 -4.06 23.23
CA ARG A 534 10.17 -2.72 23.45
C ARG A 534 10.30 -1.74 22.27
N ASN A 535 11.04 -2.07 21.21
CA ASN A 535 11.34 -1.19 20.07
C ASN A 535 10.84 -1.74 18.72
N ASP A 536 10.12 -2.86 18.70
CA ASP A 536 9.63 -3.51 17.49
C ASP A 536 8.35 -2.84 16.93
N PRO A 537 8.38 -2.25 15.72
CA PRO A 537 7.23 -1.55 15.15
C PRO A 537 6.05 -2.46 14.79
N HIS A 538 6.23 -3.78 14.64
CA HIS A 538 5.13 -4.68 14.25
C HIS A 538 4.01 -4.75 15.30
N PHE A 539 4.27 -4.42 16.57
CA PHE A 539 3.24 -4.31 17.61
C PHE A 539 3.28 -2.97 18.38
N ILE A 540 4.09 -2.00 17.94
CA ILE A 540 4.27 -0.71 18.61
C ILE A 540 3.93 0.40 17.64
N TRP A 541 2.69 0.87 17.71
CA TRP A 541 2.05 1.67 16.68
C TRP A 541 1.94 3.14 17.09
N PRO A 542 1.90 4.08 16.13
CA PRO A 542 1.62 5.48 16.40
C PRO A 542 0.11 5.69 16.58
N THR A 543 -0.34 6.14 17.76
CA THR A 543 -1.78 6.33 18.01
C THR A 543 -2.05 7.56 18.87
N ASP A 544 -3.30 8.04 18.91
CA ASP A 544 -3.74 9.09 19.83
C ASP A 544 -3.38 8.74 21.27
N LYS A 545 -2.73 9.71 21.93
CA LYS A 545 -2.25 9.59 23.29
C LYS A 545 -3.38 9.42 24.30
N ILE A 546 -4.55 10.01 24.10
CA ILE A 546 -5.66 9.91 25.04
C ILE A 546 -6.29 8.53 24.96
N VAL A 547 -6.54 7.99 23.75
CA VAL A 547 -7.08 6.63 23.60
C VAL A 547 -6.09 5.57 24.12
N ASN A 548 -4.80 5.70 23.82
CA ASN A 548 -3.74 4.87 24.43
C ASN A 548 -3.79 4.95 25.97
N ASN A 549 -3.85 6.15 26.57
CA ASN A 549 -3.96 6.31 28.03
C ASN A 549 -5.28 5.74 28.61
N ARG A 550 -6.39 5.75 27.87
CA ARG A 550 -7.67 5.12 28.27
C ARG A 550 -7.57 3.59 28.23
N ARG A 551 -6.93 3.03 27.21
CA ARG A 551 -6.68 1.60 27.02
C ARG A 551 -5.62 1.06 28.01
N GLY A 552 -4.60 1.86 28.32
CA GLY A 552 -3.63 1.68 29.39
C GLY A 552 -2.82 0.38 29.29
N ASN A 553 -3.25 -0.64 30.04
CA ASN A 553 -2.64 -1.98 30.02
C ASN A 553 -3.68 -3.10 29.87
N LEU A 554 -4.90 -2.76 29.44
CA LEU A 554 -5.99 -3.72 29.23
C LEU A 554 -5.71 -4.58 27.99
N PRO A 555 -6.02 -5.90 28.03
CA PRO A 555 -5.98 -6.74 26.84
C PRO A 555 -7.02 -6.27 25.81
N HIS A 556 -6.72 -6.49 24.53
CA HIS A 556 -7.73 -6.30 23.49
C HIS A 556 -8.68 -7.51 23.46
N PHE A 557 -9.99 -7.24 23.51
CA PHE A 557 -11.09 -8.23 23.46
C PHE A 557 -12.42 -7.49 23.23
N THR A 558 -13.46 -8.16 22.73
CA THR A 558 -14.78 -7.53 22.52
C THR A 558 -15.40 -6.96 23.81
N VAL A 559 -15.93 -5.73 23.71
CA VAL A 559 -16.51 -4.98 24.84
C VAL A 559 -18.03 -4.84 24.63
N SER A 560 -18.80 -5.68 25.32
CA SER A 560 -20.27 -5.69 25.24
C SER A 560 -20.93 -4.46 25.89
N ASN A 561 -20.32 -3.95 26.97
CA ASN A 561 -20.79 -2.77 27.71
C ASN A 561 -19.63 -1.78 27.84
N PRO A 562 -19.51 -0.76 26.96
CA PRO A 562 -18.47 0.24 27.05
C PRO A 562 -18.69 1.17 28.26
N GLU A 563 -17.63 1.42 29.01
CA GLU A 563 -17.56 2.48 30.02
C GLU A 563 -17.16 3.81 29.37
N TRP A 564 -16.44 3.74 28.25
CA TRP A 564 -16.03 4.86 27.41
C TRP A 564 -15.85 4.38 25.95
N THR A 565 -16.05 5.29 25.00
CA THR A 565 -15.87 5.06 23.56
C THR A 565 -15.15 6.26 22.94
N SER A 566 -14.20 6.03 22.03
CA SER A 566 -13.47 7.06 21.30
C SER A 566 -14.32 7.74 20.23
N LEU A 567 -13.78 8.79 19.60
CA LEU A 567 -14.43 9.43 18.45
C LEU A 567 -14.50 8.54 17.20
N ASN A 568 -13.59 7.58 17.00
CA ASN A 568 -13.68 6.61 15.90
C ASN A 568 -14.59 5.40 16.21
N GLY A 569 -14.90 5.14 17.50
CA GLY A 569 -15.76 4.05 17.93
C GLY A 569 -15.05 2.93 18.70
N THR A 570 -13.74 3.04 18.92
CA THR A 570 -12.96 2.15 19.80
C THR A 570 -13.51 2.20 21.23
N LYS A 571 -13.81 1.04 21.82
CA LYS A 571 -14.46 0.92 23.14
C LYS A 571 -13.46 0.54 24.22
N VAL A 572 -13.69 1.04 25.44
CA VAL A 572 -13.03 0.57 26.66
C VAL A 572 -14.09 0.27 27.73
N GLY A 573 -14.00 -0.89 28.35
CA GLY A 573 -14.93 -1.28 29.42
C GLY A 573 -14.79 -2.76 29.82
N GLY A 574 -15.26 -3.11 31.02
CA GLY A 574 -15.23 -4.49 31.52
C GLY A 574 -13.82 -5.10 31.57
N GLY A 575 -12.79 -4.27 31.76
CA GLY A 575 -11.38 -4.69 31.79
C GLY A 575 -10.76 -5.05 30.44
N ASN A 576 -11.36 -4.65 29.32
CA ASN A 576 -10.83 -4.90 27.97
C ASN A 576 -10.95 -3.63 27.09
N ALA A 577 -10.26 -3.62 25.95
CA ALA A 577 -10.43 -2.63 24.89
C ALA A 577 -10.79 -3.32 23.55
N GLU A 578 -11.69 -2.72 22.78
CA GLU A 578 -12.13 -3.23 21.48
C GLU A 578 -11.92 -2.15 20.41
N PRO A 579 -11.00 -2.34 19.44
CA PRO A 579 -10.90 -1.44 18.29
C PRO A 579 -12.13 -1.59 17.38
N ILE A 580 -12.32 -0.64 16.45
CA ILE A 580 -13.34 -0.77 15.40
C ILE A 580 -13.09 -2.03 14.55
N ASP A 581 -14.16 -2.54 13.92
CA ASP A 581 -14.14 -3.86 13.26
C ASP A 581 -13.06 -4.02 12.17
N PHE A 582 -12.63 -2.91 11.55
CA PHE A 582 -11.60 -2.83 10.51
C PHE A 582 -10.15 -2.96 11.02
N PHE A 583 -9.91 -2.89 12.33
CA PHE A 583 -8.56 -3.07 12.91
C PHE A 583 -8.50 -4.24 13.89
N LYS A 584 -9.48 -5.14 13.87
CA LYS A 584 -9.56 -6.28 14.80
C LYS A 584 -8.59 -7.39 14.41
N GLY A 585 -8.58 -7.74 13.14
CA GLY A 585 -7.63 -8.68 12.54
C GLY A 585 -6.20 -8.16 12.65
N ASP A 586 -6.01 -6.87 12.37
CA ASP A 586 -4.74 -6.15 12.59
C ASP A 586 -4.17 -6.37 14.00
N VAL A 587 -4.98 -6.05 15.02
CA VAL A 587 -4.59 -6.21 16.42
C VAL A 587 -4.36 -7.69 16.74
N ALA A 588 -5.21 -8.61 16.26
CA ALA A 588 -5.02 -10.05 16.43
C ALA A 588 -3.69 -10.53 15.82
N ARG A 589 -3.34 -10.10 14.61
CA ARG A 589 -2.09 -10.40 13.91
C ARG A 589 -0.87 -9.81 14.64
N ALA A 590 -1.01 -8.69 15.34
CA ALA A 590 0.03 -8.16 16.24
C ALA A 590 0.21 -9.02 17.51
N TYR A 591 -0.87 -9.55 18.11
CA TYR A 591 -0.77 -10.50 19.23
C TYR A 591 -0.14 -11.84 18.82
N PHE A 592 -0.54 -12.40 17.67
CA PHE A 592 0.04 -13.64 17.13
C PHE A 592 1.53 -13.47 16.82
N TYR A 593 1.89 -12.37 16.14
CA TYR A 593 3.28 -11.98 15.90
C TYR A 593 4.08 -11.89 17.20
N PHE A 594 3.59 -11.17 18.21
CA PHE A 594 4.30 -11.00 19.46
C PHE A 594 4.66 -12.34 20.12
N GLN A 595 3.73 -13.29 20.14
CA GLN A 595 3.95 -14.59 20.78
C GLN A 595 4.85 -15.50 19.95
N ALA A 596 4.89 -15.35 18.61
CA ALA A 596 5.82 -16.03 17.73
C ALA A 596 7.23 -15.41 17.72
N THR A 597 7.39 -14.12 18.00
CA THR A 597 8.68 -13.40 17.87
C THR A 597 9.36 -13.12 19.22
N HIS A 598 8.60 -12.72 20.25
CA HIS A 598 9.14 -12.26 21.53
C HIS A 598 8.84 -13.19 22.71
N HIS A 599 7.65 -13.80 22.73
CA HIS A 599 7.25 -14.89 23.64
C HIS A 599 7.50 -14.61 25.15
N ASN A 600 7.54 -13.34 25.57
CA ASN A 600 8.04 -12.93 26.88
C ASN A 600 7.04 -12.12 27.73
N ALA A 601 5.79 -11.98 27.28
CA ALA A 601 4.73 -11.24 27.97
C ALA A 601 3.96 -12.07 29.02
N LEU A 602 4.66 -12.92 29.78
CA LEU A 602 4.04 -13.77 30.83
C LEU A 602 3.95 -13.08 32.21
N SER A 603 4.23 -11.78 32.32
CA SER A 603 4.13 -11.04 33.60
C SER A 603 2.84 -10.20 33.70
N LYS A 604 2.35 -10.01 34.93
CA LYS A 604 1.22 -9.12 35.25
C LYS A 604 -0.02 -9.52 34.43
N GLY A 605 -0.70 -8.57 33.78
CA GLY A 605 -1.89 -8.86 32.95
C GLY A 605 -1.60 -9.76 31.73
N GLY A 606 -0.35 -9.99 31.35
CA GLY A 606 -0.03 -10.80 30.18
C GLY A 606 -0.35 -12.28 30.32
N SER A 607 -0.32 -12.83 31.55
CA SER A 607 -0.78 -14.20 31.81
C SER A 607 -2.31 -14.38 31.78
N GLN A 608 -3.06 -13.33 31.44
CA GLN A 608 -4.49 -13.43 31.09
C GLN A 608 -4.68 -13.78 29.59
N VAL A 609 -3.68 -13.48 28.76
CA VAL A 609 -3.73 -13.63 27.29
C VAL A 609 -2.79 -14.72 26.79
N PHE A 610 -1.58 -14.79 27.36
CA PHE A 610 -0.50 -15.69 26.92
C PHE A 610 -0.23 -16.79 27.94
N GLU A 611 0.14 -17.97 27.45
CA GLU A 611 0.48 -19.15 28.26
C GLU A 611 1.86 -19.70 27.85
N SER A 612 2.52 -20.44 28.76
CA SER A 612 3.90 -20.94 28.56
C SER A 612 4.00 -22.31 27.86
N ALA A 613 2.87 -22.99 27.67
CA ALA A 613 2.74 -24.25 26.94
C ALA A 613 1.80 -24.06 25.75
N PHE A 614 1.95 -24.88 24.70
CA PHE A 614 1.06 -24.84 23.53
C PHE A 614 -0.41 -25.02 23.96
N PRO A 615 -1.36 -24.18 23.49
CA PRO A 615 -1.30 -23.31 22.31
C PRO A 615 -0.60 -21.94 22.49
N TYR A 616 0.03 -21.70 23.64
CA TYR A 616 0.77 -20.46 24.00
C TYR A 616 -0.10 -19.22 24.20
N PHE A 617 -1.42 -19.39 24.17
CA PHE A 617 -2.44 -18.39 24.44
C PHE A 617 -3.48 -18.99 25.37
N ASN A 618 -4.12 -18.14 26.17
CA ASN A 618 -5.35 -18.54 26.83
C ASN A 618 -6.44 -18.78 25.79
N GLN A 619 -7.11 -19.94 25.85
CA GLN A 619 -8.01 -20.40 24.79
C GLN A 619 -9.13 -19.38 24.45
N ARG A 620 -9.63 -18.61 25.43
CA ARG A 620 -10.62 -17.55 25.17
C ARG A 620 -10.05 -16.46 24.26
N TYR A 621 -8.83 -16.01 24.52
CA TYR A 621 -8.17 -14.96 23.72
C TYR A 621 -7.74 -15.49 22.35
N LEU A 622 -7.24 -16.72 22.27
CA LEU A 622 -6.94 -17.39 21.00
C LEU A 622 -8.18 -17.46 20.09
N ASN A 623 -9.31 -17.94 20.61
CA ASN A 623 -10.55 -18.07 19.86
C ASN A 623 -11.06 -16.71 19.32
N GLU A 624 -10.97 -15.65 20.13
CA GLU A 624 -11.41 -14.31 19.73
C GLU A 624 -10.44 -13.69 18.71
N TYR A 625 -9.12 -13.86 18.87
CA TYR A 625 -8.13 -13.37 17.91
C TYR A 625 -8.16 -14.14 16.56
N MET A 626 -8.41 -15.45 16.56
CA MET A 626 -8.62 -16.19 15.30
C MET A 626 -9.90 -15.73 14.60
N LYS A 627 -11.01 -15.59 15.34
CA LYS A 627 -12.26 -15.00 14.85
C LYS A 627 -12.01 -13.60 14.25
N TRP A 628 -11.30 -12.72 14.96
CA TRP A 628 -10.97 -11.37 14.48
C TRP A 628 -10.14 -11.43 13.18
N ALA A 629 -9.08 -12.23 13.13
CA ALA A 629 -8.25 -12.37 11.93
C ALA A 629 -8.97 -12.99 10.72
N HIS A 630 -10.05 -13.74 10.94
CA HIS A 630 -10.89 -14.29 9.87
C HIS A 630 -12.00 -13.32 9.42
N GLN A 631 -12.61 -12.57 10.36
CA GLN A 631 -13.64 -11.57 10.05
C GLN A 631 -13.05 -10.32 9.39
N ASP A 632 -11.86 -9.92 9.82
CA ASP A 632 -11.06 -8.82 9.30
C ASP A 632 -9.79 -9.39 8.66
N SER A 633 -9.87 -9.73 7.37
CA SER A 633 -8.80 -10.36 6.59
C SER A 633 -7.75 -9.33 6.14
N VAL A 634 -6.46 -9.73 6.15
CA VAL A 634 -5.31 -8.90 5.71
C VAL A 634 -5.61 -8.08 4.45
N ASP A 635 -5.31 -6.79 4.50
CA ASP A 635 -5.62 -5.78 3.49
C ASP A 635 -4.34 -5.17 2.86
N LEU A 636 -4.47 -4.09 2.08
CA LEU A 636 -3.31 -3.39 1.50
C LEU A 636 -2.54 -2.55 2.53
N ILE A 637 -3.20 -1.96 3.53
CA ILE A 637 -2.55 -1.16 4.58
C ILE A 637 -1.54 -2.03 5.34
N GLU A 638 -1.96 -3.22 5.75
CA GLU A 638 -1.10 -4.20 6.43
C GLU A 638 0.06 -4.70 5.56
N ILE A 639 -0.21 -5.00 4.29
CA ILE A 639 0.82 -5.45 3.35
C ILE A 639 1.86 -4.35 3.13
N HIS A 640 1.43 -3.11 2.93
CA HIS A 640 2.33 -1.96 2.78
C HIS A 640 3.09 -1.67 4.08
N ARG A 641 2.45 -1.77 5.24
CA ARG A 641 3.11 -1.67 6.57
C ARG A 641 4.18 -2.74 6.76
N ASN A 642 3.85 -4.02 6.56
CA ASN A 642 4.76 -5.15 6.74
C ASN A 642 5.97 -5.05 5.80
N ASN A 643 5.74 -4.73 4.52
CA ASN A 643 6.82 -4.54 3.55
C ASN A 643 7.70 -3.32 3.86
N ALA A 644 7.12 -2.19 4.28
CA ALA A 644 7.89 -1.00 4.64
C ALA A 644 8.71 -1.19 5.93
N ILE A 645 8.20 -1.93 6.92
CA ILE A 645 8.98 -2.32 8.11
C ILE A 645 10.14 -3.23 7.70
N ALA A 646 9.89 -4.26 6.88
CA ALA A 646 10.94 -5.16 6.42
C ALA A 646 12.06 -4.40 5.69
N GLN A 647 11.72 -3.58 4.68
CA GLN A 647 12.66 -2.79 3.90
C GLN A 647 13.48 -1.77 4.73
N GLN A 648 12.94 -1.33 5.88
CA GLN A 648 13.66 -0.44 6.81
C GLN A 648 14.73 -1.19 7.62
N TYR A 649 14.63 -2.52 7.74
CA TYR A 649 15.61 -3.35 8.44
C TYR A 649 16.59 -4.04 7.49
N ASP A 650 16.09 -4.72 6.46
CA ASP A 650 16.89 -5.23 5.32
C ASP A 650 15.99 -5.38 4.07
N LYS A 651 16.52 -5.01 2.88
CA LYS A 651 15.73 -5.00 1.63
C LYS A 651 15.19 -6.39 1.23
N PHE A 652 15.88 -7.46 1.58
CA PHE A 652 15.57 -8.83 1.13
C PHE A 652 15.20 -9.77 2.28
N ASP A 653 15.80 -9.56 3.46
CA ASP A 653 15.76 -10.47 4.62
C ASP A 653 15.31 -9.77 5.93
N GLY A 654 14.61 -8.63 5.80
CA GLY A 654 14.16 -7.81 6.91
C GLY A 654 13.09 -8.47 7.78
N LEU A 655 12.98 -8.09 9.06
CA LEU A 655 11.98 -8.59 10.00
C LEU A 655 10.53 -8.34 9.50
N ARG A 656 9.82 -9.42 9.19
CA ARG A 656 8.41 -9.43 8.72
C ARG A 656 7.43 -9.99 9.76
N ASN A 657 6.17 -9.57 9.71
CA ASN A 657 5.06 -10.22 10.42
C ASN A 657 4.50 -11.41 9.61
N PRO A 658 4.69 -12.67 10.06
CA PRO A 658 4.25 -13.85 9.31
C PRO A 658 2.74 -14.01 9.21
N PHE A 659 1.97 -13.44 10.15
CA PHE A 659 0.50 -13.52 10.16
C PHE A 659 -0.15 -12.47 9.26
N ILE A 660 0.63 -11.49 8.80
CA ILE A 660 0.26 -10.64 7.65
C ILE A 660 0.62 -11.37 6.36
N ASP A 661 1.86 -11.88 6.24
CA ASP A 661 2.30 -12.58 5.02
C ASP A 661 1.47 -13.83 4.71
N TYR A 662 1.05 -14.58 5.72
CA TYR A 662 0.27 -15.82 5.60
C TYR A 662 -0.99 -15.69 6.47
N PRO A 663 -2.11 -15.17 5.92
CA PRO A 663 -3.35 -14.98 6.69
C PRO A 663 -3.92 -16.29 7.26
N ASP A 664 -3.64 -17.42 6.60
CA ASP A 664 -4.01 -18.78 7.02
C ASP A 664 -3.04 -19.43 8.02
N LEU A 665 -1.96 -18.74 8.42
CA LEU A 665 -0.99 -19.27 9.38
C LEU A 665 -1.61 -19.57 10.75
N VAL A 666 -2.70 -18.88 11.12
CA VAL A 666 -3.45 -19.16 12.34
C VAL A 666 -4.14 -20.52 12.29
N ASP A 667 -4.71 -20.91 11.15
CA ASP A 667 -5.34 -22.22 10.93
C ASP A 667 -4.29 -23.34 10.79
N LEU A 668 -3.11 -23.04 10.22
CA LEU A 668 -1.99 -23.99 10.14
C LEU A 668 -1.32 -24.29 11.49
N ILE A 669 -1.43 -23.39 12.48
CA ILE A 669 -0.83 -23.55 13.81
C ILE A 669 -1.85 -24.01 14.86
N TRP A 670 -3.07 -23.46 14.86
CA TRP A 670 -4.08 -23.71 15.91
C TRP A 670 -5.39 -24.33 15.40
N GLY A 671 -5.57 -24.45 14.08
CA GLY A 671 -6.73 -25.12 13.49
C GLY A 671 -6.63 -26.65 13.53
N SER A 672 -7.76 -27.32 13.28
CA SER A 672 -7.89 -28.78 13.29
C SER A 672 -7.61 -29.46 11.95
N GLY A 673 -7.11 -28.73 10.94
CA GLY A 673 -6.90 -29.23 9.58
C GLY A 673 -5.58 -29.97 9.38
N ASP A 674 -5.52 -30.82 8.35
CA ASP A 674 -4.31 -31.60 7.98
C ASP A 674 -3.35 -30.90 7.00
N LYS A 675 -3.64 -29.65 6.63
CA LYS A 675 -2.74 -28.82 5.82
C LYS A 675 -1.40 -28.58 6.54
N VAL A 676 -0.35 -28.42 5.74
CA VAL A 676 0.99 -28.04 6.17
C VAL A 676 1.39 -26.71 5.52
N PHE A 677 2.41 -26.06 6.07
CA PHE A 677 2.93 -24.82 5.51
C PHE A 677 3.60 -25.06 4.14
N GLU A 678 3.21 -24.26 3.15
CA GLU A 678 3.77 -24.20 1.81
C GLU A 678 4.37 -22.80 1.60
N ASN A 679 5.63 -22.70 1.16
CA ASN A 679 6.25 -21.40 0.91
C ASN A 679 5.70 -20.79 -0.38
N ARG A 680 4.79 -19.83 -0.23
CA ARG A 680 4.29 -18.94 -1.30
C ARG A 680 5.24 -17.75 -1.58
N GLY A 681 6.26 -17.56 -0.73
CA GLY A 681 7.15 -16.40 -0.75
C GLY A 681 6.75 -15.34 0.28
N ILE A 682 6.95 -14.06 -0.03
CA ILE A 682 6.50 -12.93 0.80
C ILE A 682 5.27 -12.25 0.18
N LEU A 683 4.36 -11.71 1.00
CA LEU A 683 3.15 -11.06 0.53
C LEU A 683 3.44 -9.63 0.07
N ILE A 684 3.05 -9.29 -1.17
CA ILE A 684 3.36 -8.01 -1.83
C ILE A 684 2.12 -7.23 -2.28
N GLY A 685 0.92 -7.83 -2.29
CA GLY A 685 -0.31 -7.12 -2.63
C GLY A 685 -1.55 -8.00 -2.64
N ILE A 686 -2.63 -7.46 -3.23
CA ILE A 686 -3.90 -8.13 -3.48
C ILE A 686 -4.19 -8.02 -4.98
N LYS A 687 -4.71 -9.10 -5.58
CA LYS A 687 -5.16 -9.13 -6.98
C LYS A 687 -6.37 -8.21 -7.15
N GLN A 688 -6.34 -7.41 -8.21
CA GLN A 688 -7.43 -6.51 -8.60
C GLN A 688 -8.42 -7.25 -9.51
#